data_AF-A0A9C9GE49-F1
#
_entry.id   AF-A0A9C9GE49-F1
#
_cell.length_a   1.000
_cell.length_b   1.000
_cell.length_c   1.000
_cell.angle_alpha   90.00
_cell.angle_beta   90.00
_cell.angle_gamma   90.00
#
_symmetry.space_group_name_H-M   'P 1'
#
loop_
_entity.id
_entity.type
_entity.pdbx_description
1 polymer ?
#
loop_
_entity_poly.entity_id
_entity_poly.type
_entity_poly.pdbx_seq_one_letter_code
_entity_poly.pdbx_strand_id
1 'polypeptide(L)'
;LTIGLAPLAAYRFRIFYLAPAAMMLTTLVLTFSRGAWLLLPPLALLLILLAAPGERVRTFLYLFVTAVAAVPAAFLLDPIFRSDIPARAWLLIIPAAFLAVLLGYLAEQYLQLNRKRKTMLAAASAVILVLILFFVVGLPALSPLHLEFEAGEQTDELVIKQVINDISPGEPYELNLEVNASIEKPLSEKSSNIWGLRVLGGVPGYQDVELLDHRDGLTNGWEERVFTFDTAKDMTRLEVQIYNYRPGATVTAREITLISDSKKQNLRFLMNRVLPARFYERLFSYSLDRNMDRRFELFRDAVKVIKDYPLLGTGGGGWAALYHAYQEQPYNSREIHNHFLQVWVEAGIFGFLAFIGIWISFAAAFVKNCLIKKAPPRLWQYWTAVFVPVAALGAHSTIDWNFSLMAVGIYLFVFLGAGRSLDQNSWFKKGNNETKSKGHSGLLIGIIASIIGLMLFIFTVNLAYGLRSTWDSQELMEAGNLKRATTLMERAIRLDPLRAENYHNLGVLEEENFNRTQYLPSLENALSLAEKAHQLEPYNPAYVSRYGSLLFGYVDAEEGLAYLDRAIELRPFEESVYVQAVWTRLSLIEYLVNDNGFSEAEKQMNEIENLAGQMETALGDSKPLYFLIGRALYLLGEPDEALKYLHEIKPGETFYSEARLLLDRIDEEENINNQKSR
;
A
#
# COMPACT_ATOMS: atom_id res chain seq x y z
N LEU A 1 -6.88 -23.23 9.56
CA LEU A 1 -7.74 -23.70 10.66
C LEU A 1 -8.65 -24.86 10.24
N THR A 2 -9.57 -24.66 9.28
CA THR A 2 -10.57 -25.66 8.84
C THR A 2 -9.97 -27.03 8.51
N ILE A 3 -8.98 -27.06 7.63
CA ILE A 3 -8.28 -28.31 7.24
C ILE A 3 -7.55 -28.94 8.43
N GLY A 4 -6.96 -28.13 9.31
CA GLY A 4 -6.27 -28.61 10.51
C GLY A 4 -7.22 -29.25 11.53
N LEU A 5 -8.45 -28.76 11.63
CA LEU A 5 -9.48 -29.30 12.54
C LEU A 5 -10.23 -30.51 11.96
N ALA A 6 -10.28 -30.64 10.64
CA ALA A 6 -11.06 -31.69 9.98
C ALA A 6 -10.75 -33.12 10.49
N PRO A 7 -9.48 -33.53 10.71
CA PRO A 7 -9.17 -34.85 11.29
C PRO A 7 -9.68 -35.08 12.71
N LEU A 8 -10.04 -34.03 13.45
CA LEU A 8 -10.50 -34.10 14.83
C LEU A 8 -12.01 -34.30 14.95
N ALA A 9 -12.76 -33.97 13.90
CA ALA A 9 -14.20 -34.17 13.85
C ALA A 9 -14.55 -35.67 13.78
N ALA A 10 -15.80 -36.02 14.09
CA ALA A 10 -16.28 -37.39 13.87
C ALA A 10 -16.20 -37.75 12.38
N TYR A 11 -15.94 -39.02 12.05
CA TYR A 11 -15.68 -39.48 10.68
C TYR A 11 -16.69 -38.95 9.65
N ARG A 12 -17.99 -39.01 9.94
CA ARG A 12 -19.06 -38.51 9.07
C ARG A 12 -19.07 -36.99 8.84
N PHE A 13 -18.40 -36.22 9.69
CA PHE A 13 -18.42 -34.75 9.65
C PHE A 13 -17.13 -34.12 9.13
N ARG A 14 -16.02 -34.86 9.05
CA ARG A 14 -14.71 -34.31 8.67
C ARG A 14 -14.71 -33.61 7.32
N ILE A 15 -15.38 -34.21 6.33
CA ILE A 15 -15.44 -33.71 4.96
C ILE A 15 -16.17 -32.35 4.84
N PHE A 16 -17.11 -32.04 5.75
CA PHE A 16 -17.83 -30.75 5.71
C PHE A 16 -16.93 -29.55 6.07
N TYR A 17 -15.76 -29.78 6.67
CA TYR A 17 -14.77 -28.71 6.87
C TYR A 17 -14.13 -28.24 5.56
N LEU A 18 -14.26 -29.01 4.47
CA LEU A 18 -13.72 -28.65 3.17
C LEU A 18 -14.57 -27.63 2.43
N ALA A 19 -15.87 -27.54 2.71
CA ALA A 19 -16.75 -26.51 2.15
C ALA A 19 -16.28 -25.08 2.51
N PRO A 20 -16.14 -24.70 3.81
CA PRO A 20 -15.61 -23.38 4.15
C PRO A 20 -14.14 -23.22 3.77
N ALA A 21 -13.34 -24.30 3.73
CA ALA A 21 -11.97 -24.22 3.24
C ALA A 21 -11.90 -23.81 1.75
N ALA A 22 -12.78 -24.37 0.92
CA ALA A 22 -12.86 -24.05 -0.50
C ALA A 22 -13.35 -22.62 -0.73
N MET A 23 -14.36 -22.17 0.03
CA MET A 23 -14.82 -20.78 -0.03
C MET A 23 -13.70 -19.80 0.34
N MET A 24 -13.01 -20.04 1.47
CA MET A 24 -11.90 -19.16 1.90
C MET A 24 -10.74 -19.15 0.89
N LEU A 25 -10.38 -20.30 0.32
CA LEU A 25 -9.33 -20.37 -0.69
C LEU A 25 -9.76 -19.65 -1.97
N THR A 26 -11.03 -19.75 -2.38
CA THR A 26 -11.57 -19.01 -3.52
C THR A 26 -11.43 -17.51 -3.31
N THR A 27 -11.82 -17.01 -2.12
CA THR A 27 -11.64 -15.61 -1.75
C THR A 27 -10.17 -15.20 -1.77
N LEU A 28 -9.28 -16.03 -1.22
CA LEU A 28 -7.83 -15.77 -1.22
C LEU A 28 -7.29 -15.62 -2.65
N VAL A 29 -7.67 -16.52 -3.57
CA VAL A 29 -7.26 -16.47 -4.98
C VAL A 29 -7.71 -15.16 -5.63
N LEU A 30 -8.94 -14.74 -5.35
CA LEU A 30 -9.55 -13.50 -5.87
C LEU A 30 -9.00 -12.21 -5.24
N THR A 31 -8.23 -12.28 -4.14
CA THR A 31 -7.52 -11.09 -3.64
C THR A 31 -6.40 -10.64 -4.58
N PHE A 32 -5.90 -11.56 -5.43
CA PHE A 32 -4.70 -11.36 -6.24
C PHE A 32 -3.49 -10.87 -5.42
N SER A 33 -3.47 -11.15 -4.11
CA SER A 33 -2.40 -10.72 -3.20
C SER A 33 -1.15 -11.56 -3.40
N ARG A 34 -0.13 -10.97 -4.04
CA ARG A 34 1.16 -11.61 -4.30
C ARG A 34 1.84 -12.13 -3.03
N GLY A 35 1.78 -11.35 -1.94
CA GLY A 35 2.32 -11.76 -0.64
C GLY A 35 1.63 -13.01 -0.09
N ALA A 36 0.31 -13.08 -0.23
CA ALA A 36 -0.45 -14.27 0.15
C ALA A 36 -0.10 -15.49 -0.73
N TRP A 37 0.05 -15.30 -2.03
CA TRP A 37 0.45 -16.36 -2.96
C TRP A 37 1.85 -16.89 -2.71
N LEU A 38 2.81 -16.02 -2.36
CA LEU A 38 4.17 -16.41 -1.99
C LEU A 38 4.19 -17.28 -0.73
N LEU A 39 3.35 -16.94 0.26
CA LEU A 39 3.29 -17.66 1.53
C LEU A 39 2.43 -18.93 1.49
N LEU A 40 1.47 -19.04 0.56
CA LEU A 40 0.54 -20.17 0.56
C LEU A 40 1.23 -21.54 0.37
N PRO A 41 2.13 -21.77 -0.61
CA PRO A 41 2.83 -23.05 -0.75
C PRO A 41 3.68 -23.45 0.47
N PRO A 42 4.56 -22.61 1.04
CA PRO A 42 5.34 -23.00 2.21
C PRO A 42 4.45 -23.23 3.44
N LEU A 43 3.35 -22.49 3.61
CA LEU A 43 2.39 -22.72 4.70
C LEU A 43 1.58 -24.00 4.52
N ALA A 44 1.20 -24.35 3.28
CA ALA A 44 0.54 -25.62 2.98
C ALA A 44 1.49 -26.80 3.27
N LEU A 45 2.76 -26.68 2.89
CA LEU A 45 3.79 -27.67 3.22
C LEU A 45 3.98 -27.78 4.73
N LEU A 46 4.08 -26.65 5.44
CA LEU A 46 4.19 -26.61 6.89
C LEU A 46 3.01 -27.33 7.56
N LEU A 47 1.78 -27.11 7.08
CA LEU A 47 0.58 -27.79 7.58
C LEU A 47 0.66 -29.32 7.42
N ILE A 48 1.16 -29.80 6.29
CA ILE A 48 1.33 -31.23 6.02
C ILE A 48 2.42 -31.82 6.92
N LEU A 49 3.58 -31.16 7.02
CA LEU A 49 4.73 -31.63 7.79
C LEU A 49 4.41 -31.68 9.30
N LEU A 50 3.71 -30.66 9.80
CA LEU A 50 3.33 -30.55 11.19
C LEU A 50 2.05 -31.31 11.55
N ALA A 51 1.31 -31.88 10.59
CA ALA A 51 0.15 -32.72 10.90
C ALA A 51 0.54 -33.93 11.76
N ALA A 52 -0.39 -34.37 12.60
CA ALA A 52 -0.15 -35.46 13.53
C ALA A 52 0.30 -36.74 12.82
N PRO A 53 1.09 -37.62 13.49
CA PRO A 53 1.44 -38.92 12.93
C PRO A 53 0.19 -39.69 12.50
N GLY A 54 0.18 -40.16 11.25
CA GLY A 54 -0.99 -40.83 10.62
C GLY A 54 -1.94 -39.90 9.85
N GLU A 55 -1.86 -38.58 10.07
CA GLU A 55 -2.78 -37.60 9.46
C GLU A 55 -2.18 -36.85 8.26
N ARG A 56 -0.87 -36.94 8.01
CA ARG A 56 -0.18 -36.18 6.95
C ARG A 56 -0.77 -36.38 5.56
N VAL A 57 -1.03 -37.64 5.18
CA VAL A 57 -1.61 -37.96 3.86
C VAL A 57 -3.04 -37.44 3.77
N ARG A 58 -3.83 -37.53 4.86
CA ARG A 58 -5.18 -36.96 4.91
C ARG A 58 -5.14 -35.44 4.72
N THR A 59 -4.28 -34.75 5.47
CA THR A 59 -4.09 -33.30 5.36
C THR A 59 -3.69 -32.88 3.95
N PHE A 60 -2.75 -33.59 3.33
CA PHE A 60 -2.37 -33.36 1.92
C PHE A 60 -3.56 -33.51 0.98
N LEU A 61 -4.31 -34.62 1.10
CA LEU A 61 -5.48 -34.86 0.24
C LEU A 61 -6.54 -33.77 0.44
N TYR A 62 -6.80 -33.35 1.67
CA TYR A 62 -7.74 -32.28 1.98
C TYR A 62 -7.32 -30.94 1.37
N LEU A 63 -6.04 -30.57 1.48
CA LEU A 63 -5.51 -29.38 0.78
C LEU A 63 -5.67 -29.50 -0.73
N PHE A 64 -5.28 -30.64 -1.29
CA PHE A 64 -5.33 -30.89 -2.72
C PHE A 64 -6.75 -30.80 -3.28
N VAL A 65 -7.71 -31.52 -2.70
CA VAL A 65 -9.10 -31.49 -3.19
C VAL A 65 -9.77 -30.14 -2.99
N THR A 66 -9.40 -29.41 -1.92
CA THR A 66 -9.86 -28.03 -1.71
C THR A 66 -9.32 -27.12 -2.81
N ALA A 67 -8.05 -27.23 -3.17
CA ALA A 67 -7.45 -26.45 -4.25
C ALA A 67 -8.03 -26.79 -5.62
N VAL A 68 -8.24 -28.07 -5.91
CA VAL A 68 -8.89 -28.55 -7.15
C VAL A 68 -10.30 -27.98 -7.32
N ALA A 69 -11.05 -27.81 -6.22
CA ALA A 69 -12.37 -27.20 -6.27
C ALA A 69 -12.32 -25.65 -6.34
N ALA A 70 -11.45 -25.02 -5.53
CA ALA A 70 -11.47 -23.57 -5.33
C ALA A 70 -10.75 -22.76 -6.42
N VAL A 71 -9.59 -23.23 -6.91
CA VAL A 71 -8.77 -22.46 -7.87
C VAL A 71 -9.49 -22.28 -9.20
N PRO A 72 -10.06 -23.34 -9.83
CA PRO A 72 -10.82 -23.16 -11.07
C PRO A 72 -12.07 -22.30 -10.87
N ALA A 73 -12.76 -22.47 -9.73
CA ALA A 73 -13.94 -21.66 -9.40
C ALA A 73 -13.58 -20.17 -9.30
N ALA A 74 -12.47 -19.82 -8.64
CA ALA A 74 -12.00 -18.46 -8.55
C ALA A 74 -11.68 -17.85 -9.93
N PHE A 75 -11.08 -18.62 -10.84
CA PHE A 75 -10.78 -18.13 -12.20
C PHE A 75 -12.06 -17.87 -13.01
N LEU A 76 -13.10 -18.69 -12.84
CA LEU A 76 -14.40 -18.49 -13.48
C LEU A 76 -15.24 -17.38 -12.83
N LEU A 77 -14.95 -17.05 -11.57
CA LEU A 77 -15.69 -16.04 -10.81
C LEU A 77 -15.28 -14.60 -11.14
N ASP A 78 -14.02 -14.35 -11.50
CA ASP A 78 -13.53 -13.00 -11.81
C ASP A 78 -14.38 -12.25 -12.87
N PRO A 79 -14.75 -12.84 -14.03
CA PRO A 79 -15.62 -12.16 -14.97
C PRO A 79 -17.05 -11.95 -14.43
N ILE A 80 -17.57 -12.87 -13.62
CA ILE A 80 -18.91 -12.76 -13.03
C ILE A 80 -18.99 -11.58 -12.05
N PHE A 81 -17.96 -11.38 -11.22
CA PHE A 81 -17.90 -10.25 -10.30
C PHE A 81 -17.85 -8.89 -10.99
N ARG A 82 -17.48 -8.85 -12.28
CA ARG A 82 -17.48 -7.63 -13.10
C ARG A 82 -18.74 -7.44 -13.93
N SER A 83 -19.57 -8.48 -14.03
CA SER A 83 -20.87 -8.36 -14.70
C SER A 83 -21.83 -7.49 -13.90
N ASP A 84 -22.91 -7.06 -14.54
CA ASP A 84 -23.97 -6.27 -13.89
C ASP A 84 -24.70 -7.03 -12.76
N ILE A 85 -24.48 -8.35 -12.64
CA ILE A 85 -25.18 -9.22 -11.68
C ILE A 85 -24.16 -10.07 -10.90
N PRO A 86 -23.35 -9.45 -10.01
CA PRO A 86 -22.33 -10.16 -9.24
C PRO A 86 -22.91 -11.25 -8.33
N ALA A 87 -24.20 -11.18 -7.97
CA ALA A 87 -24.90 -12.22 -7.23
C ALA A 87 -24.88 -13.60 -7.92
N ARG A 88 -24.69 -13.67 -9.25
CA ARG A 88 -24.50 -14.93 -9.98
C ARG A 88 -23.28 -15.71 -9.54
N ALA A 89 -22.33 -15.08 -8.84
CA ALA A 89 -21.16 -15.75 -8.25
C ALA A 89 -21.56 -16.93 -7.35
N TRP A 90 -22.71 -16.87 -6.67
CA TRP A 90 -23.20 -17.96 -5.83
C TRP A 90 -23.44 -19.27 -6.62
N LEU A 91 -23.73 -19.18 -7.93
CA LEU A 91 -23.86 -20.34 -8.80
C LEU A 91 -22.55 -21.10 -9.02
N LEU A 92 -21.40 -20.50 -8.71
CA LEU A 92 -20.10 -21.18 -8.75
C LEU A 92 -19.55 -21.46 -7.35
N ILE A 93 -19.73 -20.53 -6.40
CA ILE A 93 -19.22 -20.69 -5.03
C ILE A 93 -19.86 -21.90 -4.34
N ILE A 94 -21.19 -22.06 -4.46
CA ILE A 94 -21.90 -23.15 -3.80
C ILE A 94 -21.49 -24.51 -4.42
N PRO A 95 -21.52 -24.71 -5.75
CA PRO A 95 -21.02 -25.95 -6.35
C PRO A 95 -19.55 -26.25 -6.05
N ALA A 96 -18.67 -25.24 -6.00
CA ALA A 96 -17.27 -25.44 -5.63
C ALA A 96 -17.13 -25.96 -4.18
N ALA A 97 -17.92 -25.43 -3.24
CA ALA A 97 -17.96 -25.94 -1.88
C ALA A 97 -18.48 -27.38 -1.80
N PHE A 98 -19.54 -27.72 -2.56
CA PHE A 98 -20.04 -29.10 -2.65
C PHE A 98 -19.03 -30.04 -3.30
N LEU A 99 -18.35 -29.60 -4.36
CA LEU A 99 -17.31 -30.36 -5.04
C LEU A 99 -16.15 -30.67 -4.08
N ALA A 100 -15.72 -29.71 -3.25
CA ALA A 100 -14.70 -29.95 -2.23
C ALA A 100 -15.11 -31.03 -1.22
N VAL A 101 -16.39 -31.04 -0.79
CA VAL A 101 -16.93 -32.07 0.12
C VAL A 101 -16.99 -33.44 -0.59
N LEU A 102 -17.45 -33.49 -1.84
CA LEU A 102 -17.52 -34.71 -2.64
C LEU A 102 -16.13 -35.32 -2.86
N LEU A 103 -15.16 -34.50 -3.29
CA LEU A 103 -13.78 -34.94 -3.47
C LEU A 103 -13.14 -35.33 -2.12
N GLY A 104 -13.51 -34.68 -1.03
CA GLY A 104 -13.14 -35.06 0.33
C GLY A 104 -13.66 -36.45 0.73
N TYR A 105 -14.90 -36.78 0.37
CA TYR A 105 -15.45 -38.10 0.56
C TYR A 105 -14.64 -39.17 -0.21
N LEU A 106 -14.32 -38.89 -1.48
CA LEU A 106 -13.47 -39.78 -2.29
C LEU A 106 -12.07 -39.93 -1.69
N ALA A 107 -11.50 -38.86 -1.13
CA ALA A 107 -10.23 -38.90 -0.42
C ALA A 107 -10.30 -39.80 0.83
N GLU A 108 -11.37 -39.76 1.61
CA GLU A 108 -11.56 -40.69 2.73
C GLU A 108 -11.71 -42.15 2.29
N GLN A 109 -12.41 -42.40 1.18
CA GLN A 109 -12.49 -43.76 0.60
C GLN A 109 -11.09 -44.24 0.17
N TYR A 110 -10.31 -43.38 -0.49
CA TYR A 110 -8.93 -43.67 -0.87
C TYR A 110 -8.05 -44.02 0.34
N LEU A 111 -8.20 -43.30 1.46
CA LEU A 111 -7.44 -43.55 2.69
C LEU A 111 -7.71 -44.93 3.30
N GLN A 112 -8.87 -45.54 3.06
CA GLN A 112 -9.23 -46.87 3.55
C GLN A 112 -8.69 -48.02 2.68
N LEU A 113 -8.20 -47.73 1.47
CA LEU A 113 -7.70 -48.75 0.55
C LEU A 113 -6.36 -49.36 1.02
N ASN A 114 -6.11 -50.59 0.57
CA ASN A 114 -4.81 -51.25 0.76
C ASN A 114 -3.70 -50.57 -0.07
N ARG A 115 -2.44 -50.82 0.29
CA ARG A 115 -1.28 -50.14 -0.33
C ARG A 115 -1.22 -50.33 -1.85
N LYS A 116 -1.52 -51.53 -2.37
CA LYS A 116 -1.50 -51.83 -3.82
C LYS A 116 -2.54 -51.01 -4.60
N ARG A 117 -3.78 -50.94 -4.10
CA ARG A 117 -4.84 -50.14 -4.74
C ARG A 117 -4.56 -48.65 -4.64
N LYS A 118 -3.99 -48.18 -3.52
CA LYS A 118 -3.54 -46.79 -3.35
C LYS A 118 -2.51 -46.39 -4.41
N THR A 119 -1.47 -47.20 -4.59
CA THR A 119 -0.42 -46.91 -5.59
C THR A 119 -0.96 -46.94 -7.02
N MET A 120 -1.85 -47.88 -7.34
CA MET A 120 -2.47 -47.97 -8.66
C MET A 120 -3.34 -46.75 -8.98
N LEU A 121 -4.22 -46.34 -8.05
CA LEU A 121 -5.06 -45.16 -8.22
C LEU A 121 -4.24 -43.88 -8.25
N ALA A 122 -3.21 -43.75 -7.41
CA ALA A 122 -2.32 -42.59 -7.43
C ALA A 122 -1.59 -42.47 -8.79
N ALA A 123 -1.11 -43.58 -9.35
CA ALA A 123 -0.49 -43.58 -10.68
C ALA A 123 -1.50 -43.21 -11.78
N ALA A 124 -2.71 -43.77 -11.75
CA ALA A 124 -3.77 -43.43 -12.71
C ALA A 124 -4.15 -41.95 -12.62
N SER A 125 -4.35 -41.41 -11.42
CA SER A 125 -4.64 -39.99 -11.20
C SER A 125 -3.50 -39.09 -11.66
N ALA A 126 -2.24 -39.49 -11.48
CA ALA A 126 -1.08 -38.75 -11.96
C ALA A 126 -1.06 -38.68 -13.50
N VAL A 127 -1.36 -39.80 -14.19
CA VAL A 127 -1.48 -39.83 -15.65
C VAL A 127 -2.61 -38.92 -16.13
N ILE A 128 -3.77 -38.99 -15.48
CA ILE A 128 -4.90 -38.10 -15.80
C ILE A 128 -4.53 -36.62 -15.59
N LEU A 129 -3.83 -36.30 -14.50
CA LEU A 129 -3.39 -34.93 -14.23
C LEU A 129 -2.41 -34.42 -15.30
N VAL A 130 -1.47 -35.27 -15.75
CA VAL A 130 -0.55 -34.96 -16.85
C VAL A 130 -1.31 -34.74 -18.15
N LEU A 131 -2.33 -35.56 -18.45
CA LEU A 131 -3.18 -35.38 -19.62
C LEU A 131 -3.96 -34.06 -19.55
N ILE A 132 -4.59 -33.76 -18.40
CA ILE A 132 -5.28 -32.48 -18.18
C ILE A 132 -4.32 -31.31 -18.37
N LEU A 133 -3.11 -31.38 -17.79
CA LEU A 133 -2.10 -30.34 -17.95
C LEU A 133 -1.66 -30.20 -19.41
N PHE A 134 -1.54 -31.32 -20.14
CA PHE A 134 -1.24 -31.30 -21.57
C PHE A 134 -2.36 -30.62 -22.36
N PHE A 135 -3.64 -30.89 -22.09
CA PHE A 135 -4.74 -30.23 -22.79
C PHE A 135 -4.91 -28.75 -22.41
N VAL A 136 -4.69 -28.39 -21.14
CA VAL A 136 -4.85 -27.02 -20.65
C VAL A 136 -3.65 -26.13 -20.98
N VAL A 137 -2.44 -26.69 -21.03
CA VAL A 137 -1.20 -25.91 -21.20
C VAL A 137 -0.46 -26.33 -22.47
N GLY A 138 -0.24 -27.62 -22.66
CA GLY A 138 0.51 -28.14 -23.81
C GLY A 138 -0.16 -27.84 -25.16
N LEU A 139 -1.47 -28.06 -25.27
CA LEU A 139 -2.22 -27.84 -26.51
C LEU A 139 -2.30 -26.35 -26.89
N PRO A 140 -2.60 -25.41 -25.96
CA PRO A 140 -2.39 -24.00 -26.21
C PRO A 140 -0.96 -23.68 -26.63
N ALA A 141 0.06 -24.21 -25.97
CA ALA A 141 1.46 -23.94 -26.33
C ALA A 141 1.85 -24.37 -27.76
N LEU A 142 1.13 -25.31 -28.36
CA LEU A 142 1.39 -25.86 -29.69
C LEU A 142 0.51 -25.27 -30.79
N SER A 143 -0.61 -24.63 -30.43
CA SER A 143 -1.52 -24.04 -31.41
C SER A 143 -1.13 -22.60 -31.75
N PRO A 144 -1.38 -22.14 -32.99
CA PRO A 144 -1.27 -20.73 -33.33
C PRO A 144 -2.04 -19.86 -32.33
N LEU A 145 -1.53 -18.65 -32.13
CA LEU A 145 -2.22 -17.64 -31.38
C LEU A 145 -3.46 -17.21 -32.18
N HIS A 146 -4.64 -17.22 -31.56
CA HIS A 146 -5.92 -16.87 -32.19
C HIS A 146 -6.61 -15.79 -31.36
N LEU A 147 -6.89 -14.63 -31.97
CA LEU A 147 -7.57 -13.50 -31.36
C LEU A 147 -8.82 -13.19 -32.16
N GLU A 148 -9.97 -13.36 -31.53
CA GLU A 148 -11.29 -13.10 -32.10
C GLU A 148 -12.25 -12.76 -30.95
N PHE A 149 -13.11 -11.78 -31.17
CA PHE A 149 -14.11 -11.31 -30.21
C PHE A 149 -15.33 -10.76 -30.96
N GLU A 150 -16.52 -10.82 -30.36
CA GLU A 150 -17.76 -10.41 -31.02
C GLU A 150 -18.18 -8.97 -30.67
N ALA A 151 -18.94 -8.33 -31.57
CA ALA A 151 -19.49 -6.99 -31.34
C ALA A 151 -20.54 -7.04 -30.21
N GLY A 152 -20.27 -6.35 -29.10
CA GLY A 152 -21.12 -6.33 -27.91
C GLY A 152 -20.50 -6.95 -26.66
N GLU A 153 -19.34 -7.61 -26.78
CA GLU A 153 -18.47 -7.85 -25.62
C GLU A 153 -17.92 -6.50 -25.12
N GLN A 154 -17.76 -6.32 -23.81
CA GLN A 154 -17.41 -5.03 -23.15
C GLN A 154 -16.00 -4.48 -23.48
N THR A 155 -15.37 -4.89 -24.58
CA THR A 155 -13.98 -4.57 -24.94
C THR A 155 -13.87 -4.02 -26.35
N ASP A 156 -13.30 -2.82 -26.50
CA ASP A 156 -13.06 -2.18 -27.81
C ASP A 156 -11.90 -2.82 -28.59
N GLU A 157 -11.01 -3.55 -27.89
CA GLU A 157 -9.89 -4.29 -28.44
C GLU A 157 -9.58 -5.55 -27.63
N LEU A 158 -9.06 -6.58 -28.28
CA LEU A 158 -8.53 -7.79 -27.66
C LEU A 158 -7.00 -7.78 -27.74
N VAL A 159 -6.33 -7.92 -26.60
CA VAL A 159 -4.86 -7.90 -26.52
C VAL A 159 -4.34 -9.15 -25.83
N ILE A 160 -3.29 -9.74 -26.40
CA ILE A 160 -2.50 -10.79 -25.76
C ILE A 160 -1.07 -10.31 -25.53
N LYS A 161 -0.49 -10.65 -24.38
CA LYS A 161 0.76 -10.07 -23.89
C LYS A 161 1.76 -11.16 -23.47
N GLN A 162 3.04 -10.94 -23.73
CA GLN A 162 4.14 -11.73 -23.18
C GLN A 162 5.26 -10.83 -22.66
N VAL A 163 5.45 -10.82 -21.34
CA VAL A 163 6.61 -10.21 -20.67
C VAL A 163 7.83 -11.14 -20.73
N ILE A 164 8.99 -10.55 -21.00
CA ILE A 164 10.28 -11.19 -21.20
C ILE A 164 11.30 -10.46 -20.32
N ASN A 165 11.81 -11.15 -19.29
CA ASN A 165 12.78 -10.57 -18.35
C ASN A 165 14.23 -10.93 -18.66
N ASP A 166 14.46 -11.92 -19.53
CA ASP A 166 15.82 -12.37 -19.89
C ASP A 166 16.25 -11.71 -21.21
N ILE A 167 16.46 -10.40 -21.17
CA ILE A 167 16.90 -9.61 -22.32
C ILE A 167 18.38 -9.23 -22.19
N SER A 168 19.04 -9.05 -23.32
CA SER A 168 20.34 -8.39 -23.47
C SER A 168 20.13 -6.89 -23.71
N PRO A 169 20.40 -6.01 -22.72
CA PRO A 169 20.13 -4.57 -22.83
C PRO A 169 21.13 -3.87 -23.77
N GLY A 170 20.69 -2.83 -24.48
CA GLY A 170 21.56 -2.08 -25.39
C GLY A 170 21.84 -2.78 -26.72
N GLU A 171 21.23 -3.94 -26.98
CA GLU A 171 21.30 -4.66 -28.26
C GLU A 171 20.08 -4.32 -29.14
N PRO A 172 20.23 -4.34 -30.48
CA PRO A 172 19.11 -4.33 -31.40
C PRO A 172 18.38 -5.67 -31.38
N TYR A 173 17.06 -5.63 -31.54
CA TYR A 173 16.20 -6.81 -31.61
C TYR A 173 15.44 -6.87 -32.92
N GLU A 174 15.26 -8.09 -33.42
CA GLU A 174 14.41 -8.44 -34.54
C GLU A 174 13.28 -9.35 -34.03
N LEU A 175 12.03 -8.94 -34.25
CA LEU A 175 10.83 -9.67 -33.87
C LEU A 175 10.09 -10.13 -35.14
N ASN A 176 10.08 -11.44 -35.33
CA ASN A 176 9.50 -12.09 -36.51
C ASN A 176 8.21 -12.77 -36.13
N LEU A 177 7.19 -12.66 -36.98
CA LEU A 177 5.99 -13.47 -36.88
C LEU A 177 5.35 -13.73 -38.24
N GLU A 178 4.65 -14.86 -38.35
CA GLU A 178 3.69 -15.08 -39.43
C GLU A 178 2.29 -14.73 -38.92
N VAL A 179 1.58 -13.87 -39.65
CA VAL A 179 0.24 -13.40 -39.27
C VAL A 179 -0.76 -13.63 -40.40
N ASN A 180 -1.98 -13.99 -40.03
CA ASN A 180 -3.13 -14.07 -40.91
C ASN A 180 -4.32 -13.36 -40.26
N ALA A 181 -4.74 -12.25 -40.86
CA ALA A 181 -5.84 -11.40 -40.41
C ALA A 181 -6.96 -11.38 -41.46
N SER A 182 -8.14 -11.85 -41.07
CA SER A 182 -9.29 -12.00 -41.98
C SER A 182 -10.60 -11.55 -41.32
N ILE A 183 -11.63 -11.28 -42.13
CA ILE A 183 -12.97 -10.91 -41.66
C ILE A 183 -13.99 -11.80 -42.40
N GLU A 184 -14.81 -12.55 -41.67
CA GLU A 184 -15.83 -13.43 -42.26
C GLU A 184 -17.11 -12.67 -42.69
N LYS A 185 -17.46 -11.56 -42.02
CA LYS A 185 -18.64 -10.74 -42.34
C LYS A 185 -18.25 -9.29 -42.64
N PRO A 186 -18.59 -8.75 -43.82
CA PRO A 186 -18.25 -7.36 -44.15
C PRO A 186 -18.97 -6.40 -43.20
N LEU A 187 -18.20 -5.61 -42.47
CA LEU A 187 -18.69 -4.52 -41.62
C LEU A 187 -18.88 -3.24 -42.45
N SER A 188 -19.75 -2.34 -41.98
CA SER A 188 -20.15 -1.11 -42.70
C SER A 188 -19.06 -0.03 -42.76
N GLU A 189 -17.96 -0.17 -42.03
CA GLU A 189 -16.89 0.83 -41.96
C GLU A 189 -15.57 0.34 -42.56
N LYS A 190 -15.00 1.15 -43.46
CA LYS A 190 -13.63 1.02 -43.98
C LYS A 190 -12.62 1.48 -42.93
N SER A 191 -12.39 0.69 -41.90
CA SER A 191 -11.22 0.89 -41.04
C SER A 191 -10.01 0.16 -41.63
N SER A 192 -8.86 0.82 -41.71
CA SER A 192 -7.62 0.25 -42.24
C SER A 192 -6.89 -0.68 -41.25
N ASN A 193 -7.11 -0.53 -39.95
CA ASN A 193 -6.32 -1.19 -38.91
C ASN A 193 -7.16 -2.30 -38.26
N ILE A 194 -6.76 -3.55 -38.48
CA ILE A 194 -7.43 -4.75 -37.96
C ILE A 194 -6.62 -5.35 -36.83
N TRP A 195 -5.30 -5.43 -37.01
CA TRP A 195 -4.40 -5.99 -36.02
C TRP A 195 -3.23 -5.04 -35.77
N GLY A 196 -2.48 -5.33 -34.70
CA GLY A 196 -1.26 -4.60 -34.42
C GLY A 196 -0.30 -5.36 -33.53
N LEU A 197 0.91 -4.84 -33.46
CA LEU A 197 2.00 -5.32 -32.64
C LEU A 197 2.59 -4.13 -31.89
N ARG A 198 2.66 -4.24 -30.57
CA ARG A 198 3.36 -3.26 -29.73
C ARG A 198 4.46 -3.95 -28.94
N VAL A 199 5.61 -3.28 -28.83
CA VAL A 199 6.69 -3.68 -27.93
C VAL A 199 6.93 -2.55 -26.95
N LEU A 200 6.82 -2.87 -25.67
CA LEU A 200 7.14 -1.98 -24.57
C LEU A 200 8.44 -2.43 -23.90
N GLY A 201 9.28 -1.47 -23.56
CA GLY A 201 10.52 -1.68 -22.82
C GLY A 201 10.40 -1.17 -21.39
N GLY A 202 10.70 -2.02 -20.42
CA GLY A 202 10.64 -1.66 -19.01
C GLY A 202 12.03 -1.36 -18.43
N VAL A 203 12.16 -0.18 -17.81
CA VAL A 203 13.34 0.24 -17.04
C VAL A 203 12.94 0.32 -15.56
N PRO A 204 13.68 -0.26 -14.59
CA PRO A 204 13.40 -0.15 -13.15
C PRO A 204 13.33 1.32 -12.68
N GLY A 205 12.43 1.66 -11.76
CA GLY A 205 12.02 3.03 -11.42
C GLY A 205 11.03 3.78 -12.35
N TYR A 206 10.98 3.53 -13.67
CA TYR A 206 10.28 4.35 -14.68
C TYR A 206 9.01 3.72 -15.30
N GLN A 207 8.24 4.51 -16.08
CA GLN A 207 7.15 3.99 -16.91
C GLN A 207 7.70 3.19 -18.10
N ASP A 208 6.95 2.17 -18.54
CA ASP A 208 7.32 1.41 -19.74
C ASP A 208 7.37 2.35 -20.96
N VAL A 209 8.43 2.26 -21.75
CA VAL A 209 8.66 3.07 -22.95
C VAL A 209 8.19 2.28 -24.16
N GLU A 210 7.44 2.91 -25.07
CA GLU A 210 7.07 2.28 -26.33
C GLU A 210 8.27 2.23 -27.28
N LEU A 211 8.67 1.02 -27.66
CA LEU A 211 9.78 0.76 -28.59
C LEU A 211 9.30 0.54 -30.02
N LEU A 212 8.07 0.02 -30.16
CA LEU A 212 7.43 -0.27 -31.43
C LEU A 212 5.91 -0.23 -31.24
N ASP A 213 5.18 0.51 -32.09
CA ASP A 213 3.74 0.36 -32.30
C ASP A 213 3.49 0.25 -33.81
N HIS A 214 3.05 -0.93 -34.23
CA HIS A 214 2.70 -1.23 -35.60
C HIS A 214 1.23 -1.62 -35.70
N ARG A 215 0.54 -1.10 -36.72
CA ARG A 215 -0.86 -1.40 -37.00
C ARG A 215 -1.01 -1.68 -38.49
N ASP A 216 -1.75 -2.73 -38.82
CA ASP A 216 -1.91 -3.21 -40.19
C ASP A 216 -3.32 -3.77 -40.41
N GLY A 217 -3.67 -3.97 -41.68
CA GLY A 217 -4.99 -4.37 -42.15
C GLY A 217 -5.16 -5.86 -42.40
N LEU A 218 -5.98 -6.20 -43.40
CA LEU A 218 -6.21 -7.58 -43.85
C LEU A 218 -4.93 -8.15 -44.47
N THR A 219 -4.70 -9.45 -44.29
CA THR A 219 -3.62 -10.18 -44.98
C THR A 219 -4.19 -11.07 -46.08
N ASN A 220 -3.36 -11.39 -47.07
CA ASN A 220 -3.68 -12.38 -48.11
C ASN A 220 -3.22 -13.77 -47.68
N GLY A 221 -3.84 -14.30 -46.62
CA GLY A 221 -3.44 -15.54 -45.97
C GLY A 221 -2.30 -15.31 -44.98
N TRP A 222 -1.36 -16.25 -44.90
CA TRP A 222 -0.19 -16.14 -44.01
C TRP A 222 0.86 -15.23 -44.65
N GLU A 223 1.18 -14.14 -43.96
CA GLU A 223 2.25 -13.22 -44.34
C GLU A 223 3.31 -13.18 -43.24
N GLU A 224 4.58 -13.23 -43.63
CA GLU A 224 5.71 -13.02 -42.74
C GLU A 224 5.92 -11.52 -42.51
N ARG A 225 6.13 -11.13 -41.25
CA ARG A 225 6.43 -9.76 -40.84
C ARG A 225 7.64 -9.77 -39.91
N VAL A 226 8.54 -8.83 -40.17
CA VAL A 226 9.80 -8.64 -39.45
C VAL A 226 9.84 -7.22 -38.94
N PHE A 227 10.09 -7.06 -37.63
CA PHE A 227 10.14 -5.75 -36.98
C PHE A 227 11.44 -5.59 -36.23
N THR A 228 12.10 -4.45 -36.38
CA THR A 228 13.36 -4.15 -35.70
C THR A 228 13.18 -2.99 -34.73
N PHE A 229 13.75 -3.10 -33.53
CA PHE A 229 13.76 -2.04 -32.52
C PHE A 229 15.00 -2.12 -31.64
N ASP A 230 15.41 -0.99 -31.07
CA ASP A 230 16.58 -0.89 -30.20
C ASP A 230 16.17 -0.89 -28.72
N THR A 231 17.00 -1.48 -27.86
CA THR A 231 16.80 -1.46 -26.41
C THR A 231 17.78 -0.50 -25.73
N ALA A 232 17.33 0.17 -24.66
CA ALA A 232 18.21 1.00 -23.84
C ALA A 232 19.13 0.15 -22.96
N LYS A 233 20.28 0.71 -22.52
CA LYS A 233 21.29 -0.02 -21.72
C LYS A 233 20.81 -0.38 -20.32
N ASP A 234 19.86 0.35 -19.80
CA ASP A 234 19.24 0.21 -18.47
C ASP A 234 17.92 -0.57 -18.50
N MET A 235 17.50 -1.02 -19.67
CA MET A 235 16.28 -1.82 -19.84
C MET A 235 16.46 -3.21 -19.26
N THR A 236 15.48 -3.69 -18.49
CA THR A 236 15.54 -5.01 -17.84
C THR A 236 14.50 -5.99 -18.35
N ARG A 237 13.52 -5.53 -19.13
CA ARG A 237 12.46 -6.37 -19.67
C ARG A 237 11.84 -5.81 -20.94
N LEU A 238 11.21 -6.70 -21.70
CA LEU A 238 10.35 -6.37 -22.84
C LEU A 238 8.94 -6.93 -22.61
N GLU A 239 7.93 -6.23 -23.08
CA GLU A 239 6.56 -6.74 -23.16
C GLU A 239 6.10 -6.66 -24.63
N VAL A 240 5.88 -7.83 -25.22
CA VAL A 240 5.36 -7.95 -26.60
C VAL A 240 3.85 -8.12 -26.51
N GLN A 241 3.11 -7.30 -27.27
CA GLN A 241 1.65 -7.26 -27.28
C GLN A 241 1.13 -7.41 -28.71
N ILE A 242 0.17 -8.32 -28.91
CA ILE A 242 -0.52 -8.50 -30.19
C ILE A 242 -1.99 -8.16 -30.02
N TYR A 243 -2.51 -7.36 -30.93
CA TYR A 243 -3.83 -6.76 -30.87
C TYR A 243 -4.74 -7.27 -31.97
N ASN A 244 -6.01 -7.43 -31.62
CA ASN A 244 -7.12 -7.38 -32.54
C ASN A 244 -7.99 -6.17 -32.17
N TYR A 245 -8.03 -5.17 -33.04
CA TYR A 245 -8.74 -3.90 -32.82
C TYR A 245 -10.20 -3.94 -33.30
N ARG A 246 -10.66 -5.09 -33.84
CA ARG A 246 -11.92 -5.17 -34.58
C ARG A 246 -12.76 -6.38 -34.17
N PRO A 247 -13.94 -6.16 -33.56
CA PRO A 247 -14.88 -7.25 -33.33
C PRO A 247 -15.28 -7.91 -34.65
N GLY A 248 -15.36 -9.25 -34.68
CA GLY A 248 -15.67 -10.04 -35.86
C GLY A 248 -14.53 -10.19 -36.87
N ALA A 249 -13.35 -9.61 -36.59
CA ALA A 249 -12.11 -9.95 -37.30
C ALA A 249 -11.40 -11.10 -36.57
N THR A 250 -10.76 -11.97 -37.33
CA THR A 250 -9.95 -13.07 -36.83
C THR A 250 -8.49 -12.76 -37.10
N VAL A 251 -7.69 -12.65 -36.04
CA VAL A 251 -6.23 -12.44 -36.14
C VAL A 251 -5.54 -13.68 -35.60
N THR A 252 -4.76 -14.34 -36.46
CA THR A 252 -3.97 -15.52 -36.09
C THR A 252 -2.49 -15.27 -36.29
N ALA A 253 -1.67 -15.64 -35.31
CA ALA A 253 -0.22 -15.47 -35.38
C ALA A 253 0.51 -16.77 -35.00
N ARG A 254 1.62 -17.07 -35.69
CA ARG A 254 2.48 -18.23 -35.41
C ARG A 254 3.95 -17.88 -35.67
N GLU A 255 4.82 -18.80 -35.25
CA GLU A 255 6.28 -18.66 -35.42
C GLU A 255 6.84 -17.34 -34.90
N ILE A 256 6.28 -16.85 -33.78
CA ILE A 256 6.68 -15.58 -33.18
C ILE A 256 8.06 -15.76 -32.52
N THR A 257 9.10 -15.15 -33.08
CA THR A 257 10.48 -15.27 -32.58
C THR A 257 11.11 -13.92 -32.35
N LEU A 258 11.70 -13.74 -31.18
CA LEU A 258 12.52 -12.60 -30.83
C LEU A 258 14.00 -12.98 -30.96
N ILE A 259 14.77 -12.20 -31.71
CA ILE A 259 16.17 -12.46 -32.05
C ILE A 259 16.98 -11.22 -31.66
N SER A 260 18.08 -11.41 -30.94
CA SER A 260 19.15 -10.44 -30.77
C SER A 260 20.48 -11.07 -31.21
N ASP A 261 21.55 -10.28 -31.22
CA ASP A 261 22.89 -10.75 -31.54
C ASP A 261 23.33 -11.94 -30.66
N SER A 262 22.86 -11.95 -29.41
CA SER A 262 23.27 -12.93 -28.40
C SER A 262 22.26 -14.08 -28.20
N LYS A 263 20.98 -13.90 -28.53
CA LYS A 263 19.92 -14.87 -28.19
C LYS A 263 18.81 -14.95 -29.24
N LYS A 264 18.24 -16.15 -29.40
CA LYS A 264 16.98 -16.39 -30.11
C LYS A 264 15.96 -17.03 -29.17
N GLN A 265 14.78 -16.44 -29.07
CA GLN A 265 13.71 -16.87 -28.18
C GLN A 265 12.37 -16.99 -28.92
N ASN A 266 11.66 -18.10 -28.72
CA ASN A 266 10.31 -18.28 -29.26
C ASN A 266 9.26 -17.77 -28.27
N LEU A 267 8.35 -16.91 -28.73
CA LEU A 267 7.27 -16.33 -27.93
C LEU A 267 5.98 -17.14 -28.15
N ARG A 268 5.49 -17.79 -27.09
CA ARG A 268 4.30 -18.67 -27.16
C ARG A 268 3.07 -18.11 -26.45
N PHE A 269 3.22 -16.99 -25.74
CA PHE A 269 2.18 -16.30 -24.97
C PHE A 269 1.47 -17.21 -23.95
N LEU A 270 2.13 -18.30 -23.53
CA LEU A 270 1.50 -19.41 -22.83
C LEU A 270 0.80 -18.99 -21.54
N MET A 271 1.48 -18.16 -20.73
CA MET A 271 0.94 -17.70 -19.46
C MET A 271 -0.31 -16.84 -19.65
N ASN A 272 -0.36 -16.00 -20.69
CA ASN A 272 -1.54 -15.17 -20.97
C ASN A 272 -2.72 -16.01 -21.50
N ARG A 273 -2.44 -17.07 -22.26
CA ARG A 273 -3.45 -18.01 -22.78
C ARG A 273 -4.10 -18.89 -21.71
N VAL A 274 -3.37 -19.20 -20.63
CA VAL A 274 -3.82 -20.14 -19.60
C VAL A 274 -4.36 -19.42 -18.36
N LEU A 275 -3.80 -18.26 -18.03
CA LEU A 275 -4.14 -17.53 -16.81
C LEU A 275 -5.20 -16.47 -17.09
N PRO A 276 -6.13 -16.21 -16.16
CA PRO A 276 -7.03 -15.08 -16.26
C PRO A 276 -6.26 -13.76 -16.41
N ALA A 277 -6.77 -12.81 -17.19
CA ALA A 277 -6.09 -11.57 -17.54
C ALA A 277 -5.54 -10.81 -16.32
N ARG A 278 -6.35 -10.63 -15.26
CA ARG A 278 -5.89 -9.97 -14.02
C ARG A 278 -4.78 -10.75 -13.31
N PHE A 279 -4.82 -12.07 -13.35
CA PHE A 279 -3.77 -12.88 -12.73
C PHE A 279 -2.47 -12.75 -13.52
N TYR A 280 -2.53 -12.75 -14.85
CA TYR A 280 -1.40 -12.48 -15.72
C TYR A 280 -0.80 -11.09 -15.44
N GLU A 281 -1.63 -10.04 -15.50
CA GLU A 281 -1.21 -8.67 -15.19
C GLU A 281 -0.61 -8.58 -13.79
N ARG A 282 -1.22 -9.25 -12.81
CA ARG A 282 -0.68 -9.27 -11.45
C ARG A 282 0.62 -10.06 -11.35
N LEU A 283 0.90 -11.08 -12.14
CA LEU A 283 2.19 -11.77 -12.06
C LEU A 283 3.31 -11.00 -12.77
N PHE A 284 2.99 -10.33 -13.88
CA PHE A 284 3.99 -9.77 -14.79
C PHE A 284 4.03 -8.23 -14.86
N SER A 285 3.15 -7.52 -14.15
CA SER A 285 3.18 -6.05 -14.14
C SER A 285 4.46 -5.52 -13.50
N TYR A 286 4.92 -4.39 -14.02
CA TYR A 286 6.01 -3.57 -13.48
C TYR A 286 5.90 -3.19 -12.00
N SER A 287 4.66 -3.07 -11.51
CA SER A 287 4.39 -2.70 -10.11
C SER A 287 4.99 -3.65 -9.08
N LEU A 288 5.50 -4.82 -9.47
CA LEU A 288 6.07 -5.81 -8.56
C LEU A 288 7.41 -5.34 -8.01
N ASP A 289 8.32 -4.91 -8.88
CA ASP A 289 9.63 -4.38 -8.48
C ASP A 289 9.43 -3.07 -7.74
N ARG A 290 8.69 -2.12 -8.33
CA ARG A 290 8.40 -0.82 -7.71
C ARG A 290 7.73 -0.90 -6.32
N ASN A 291 6.77 -1.81 -6.11
CA ASN A 291 6.12 -1.92 -4.79
C ASN A 291 7.02 -2.62 -3.75
N MET A 292 7.90 -3.51 -4.19
CA MET A 292 8.86 -4.17 -3.30
C MET A 292 9.99 -3.20 -2.94
N ASP A 293 10.50 -2.45 -3.91
CA ASP A 293 11.51 -1.40 -3.72
C ASP A 293 10.99 -0.35 -2.74
N ARG A 294 9.74 0.12 -2.92
CA ARG A 294 9.07 1.02 -1.96
C ARG A 294 8.96 0.45 -0.54
N ARG A 295 8.76 -0.86 -0.39
CA ARG A 295 8.74 -1.49 0.95
C ARG A 295 10.14 -1.51 1.57
N PHE A 296 11.17 -1.76 0.78
CA PHE A 296 12.54 -1.69 1.28
C PHE A 296 12.96 -0.26 1.63
N GLU A 297 12.49 0.75 0.89
CA GLU A 297 12.62 2.16 1.25
C GLU A 297 11.99 2.42 2.63
N LEU A 298 10.72 2.05 2.81
CA LEU A 298 10.02 2.13 4.11
C LEU A 298 10.80 1.45 5.24
N PHE A 299 11.37 0.27 4.99
CA PHE A 299 12.12 -0.48 6.01
C PHE A 299 13.43 0.21 6.37
N ARG A 300 14.13 0.77 5.38
CA ARG A 300 15.36 1.53 5.61
C ARG A 300 15.09 2.80 6.41
N ASP A 301 14.01 3.50 6.09
CA ASP A 301 13.61 4.71 6.81
C ASP A 301 13.14 4.38 8.24
N ALA A 302 12.43 3.26 8.43
CA ALA A 302 12.12 2.73 9.76
C ALA A 302 13.39 2.42 10.57
N VAL A 303 14.43 1.87 9.93
CA VAL A 303 15.72 1.63 10.61
C VAL A 303 16.40 2.93 11.02
N LYS A 304 16.26 4.03 10.26
CA LYS A 304 16.77 5.34 10.71
C LYS A 304 16.03 5.82 11.95
N VAL A 305 14.70 5.71 11.98
CA VAL A 305 13.89 6.06 13.17
C VAL A 305 14.30 5.19 14.37
N ILE A 306 14.52 3.88 14.18
CA ILE A 306 14.98 2.98 15.24
C ILE A 306 16.37 3.38 15.78
N LYS A 307 17.26 3.88 14.92
CA LYS A 307 18.59 4.35 15.37
C LYS A 307 18.50 5.56 16.29
N ASP A 308 17.55 6.44 16.03
CA ASP A 308 17.35 7.66 16.83
C ASP A 308 16.55 7.38 18.11
N TYR A 309 15.61 6.42 18.06
CA TYR A 309 14.73 6.05 19.18
C TYR A 309 14.78 4.55 19.55
N PRO A 310 15.95 3.96 19.84
CA PRO A 310 16.10 2.49 19.91
C PRO A 310 15.44 1.85 21.14
N LEU A 311 15.43 2.55 22.28
CA LEU A 311 15.09 1.97 23.57
C LEU A 311 13.59 1.96 23.85
N LEU A 312 12.97 3.14 23.82
CA LEU A 312 11.55 3.34 24.14
C LEU A 312 10.67 3.45 22.90
N GLY A 313 11.27 3.59 21.72
CA GLY A 313 10.55 3.91 20.50
C GLY A 313 10.04 5.35 20.52
N THR A 314 9.10 5.59 19.61
CA THR A 314 8.53 6.91 19.32
C THR A 314 7.11 7.09 19.86
N GLY A 315 6.56 6.05 20.51
CA GLY A 315 5.15 5.99 20.92
C GLY A 315 4.24 5.42 19.82
N GLY A 316 3.03 5.02 20.20
CA GLY A 316 2.03 4.50 19.26
C GLY A 316 1.64 5.55 18.22
N GLY A 317 1.68 5.20 16.93
CA GLY A 317 1.51 6.16 15.83
C GLY A 317 2.76 7.00 15.52
N GLY A 318 3.89 6.76 16.22
CA GLY A 318 5.12 7.52 16.03
C GLY A 318 5.71 7.41 14.63
N TRP A 319 5.56 6.26 13.96
CA TRP A 319 5.92 6.14 12.54
C TRP A 319 5.15 7.16 11.68
N ALA A 320 3.81 7.20 11.81
CA ALA A 320 2.97 8.09 11.02
C ALA A 320 3.28 9.57 11.26
N ALA A 321 3.75 9.92 12.47
CA ALA A 321 4.15 11.27 12.83
C ALA A 321 5.53 11.66 12.27
N LEU A 322 6.48 10.72 12.22
CA LEU A 322 7.90 11.02 11.98
C LEU A 322 8.39 10.74 10.57
N TYR A 323 7.81 9.77 9.86
CA TYR A 323 8.45 9.19 8.69
C TYR A 323 8.79 10.19 7.58
N HIS A 324 8.03 11.28 7.44
CA HIS A 324 8.28 12.31 6.45
C HIS A 324 9.63 13.02 6.63
N ALA A 325 10.13 13.11 7.86
CA ALA A 325 11.45 13.68 8.16
C ALA A 325 12.60 12.70 7.83
N TYR A 326 12.28 11.42 7.65
CA TYR A 326 13.27 10.36 7.42
C TYR A 326 13.27 9.81 5.99
N GLN A 327 12.23 10.07 5.21
CA GLN A 327 12.04 9.54 3.88
C GLN A 327 13.17 10.00 2.94
N GLU A 328 13.70 9.10 2.11
CA GLU A 328 14.69 9.47 1.07
C GLU A 328 14.04 9.91 -0.24
N GLN A 329 12.79 9.51 -0.43
CA GLN A 329 12.00 9.73 -1.62
C GLN A 329 10.55 9.96 -1.18
N PRO A 330 9.77 10.74 -1.93
CA PRO A 330 8.40 11.06 -1.56
C PRO A 330 7.51 9.82 -1.63
N TYR A 331 6.98 9.40 -0.47
CA TYR A 331 5.92 8.41 -0.38
C TYR A 331 4.93 8.78 0.73
N ASN A 332 3.75 8.15 0.72
CA ASN A 332 2.77 8.31 1.78
C ASN A 332 2.38 6.92 2.31
N SER A 333 2.71 6.66 3.58
CA SER A 333 2.34 5.41 4.24
C SER A 333 2.31 5.59 5.76
N ARG A 334 1.10 5.51 6.35
CA ARG A 334 0.91 5.56 7.80
C ARG A 334 1.41 4.30 8.54
N GLU A 335 1.81 3.28 7.80
CA GLU A 335 2.30 2.00 8.34
C GLU A 335 3.55 1.54 7.56
N ILE A 336 4.51 0.90 8.22
CA ILE A 336 5.78 0.49 7.59
C ILE A 336 5.59 -0.65 6.58
N HIS A 337 4.45 -1.35 6.60
CA HIS A 337 4.25 -2.62 5.89
C HIS A 337 5.20 -3.74 6.35
N ASN A 338 5.66 -3.64 7.60
CA ASN A 338 6.30 -4.70 8.36
C ASN A 338 5.99 -4.46 9.83
N HIS A 339 5.11 -5.27 10.40
CA HIS A 339 4.62 -5.05 11.74
C HIS A 339 5.71 -5.25 12.81
N PHE A 340 6.74 -6.03 12.53
CA PHE A 340 7.86 -6.22 13.46
C PHE A 340 8.69 -4.94 13.57
N LEU A 341 8.95 -4.26 12.45
CA LEU A 341 9.58 -2.95 12.44
C LEU A 341 8.65 -1.89 13.06
N GLN A 342 7.34 -1.96 12.81
CA GLN A 342 6.35 -1.08 13.45
C GLN A 342 6.44 -1.13 14.97
N VAL A 343 6.43 -2.34 15.55
CA VAL A 343 6.53 -2.51 17.00
C VAL A 343 7.84 -1.95 17.55
N TRP A 344 8.96 -2.09 16.82
CA TRP A 344 10.23 -1.54 17.28
C TRP A 344 10.25 0.00 17.18
N VAL A 345 9.80 0.57 16.07
CA VAL A 345 9.71 2.02 15.90
C VAL A 345 8.83 2.65 16.98
N GLU A 346 7.69 2.05 17.30
CA GLU A 346 6.71 2.65 18.20
C GLU A 346 6.94 2.32 19.69
N ALA A 347 7.32 1.08 20.01
CA ALA A 347 7.45 0.61 21.40
C ALA A 347 8.89 0.32 21.83
N GLY A 348 9.87 0.58 20.96
CA GLY A 348 11.28 0.39 21.23
C GLY A 348 11.69 -1.07 21.40
N ILE A 349 12.95 -1.28 21.78
CA ILE A 349 13.50 -2.63 21.94
C ILE A 349 12.76 -3.44 23.00
N PHE A 350 12.27 -2.81 24.08
CA PHE A 350 11.55 -3.54 25.13
C PHE A 350 10.19 -4.05 24.64
N GLY A 351 9.44 -3.22 23.92
CA GLY A 351 8.19 -3.63 23.27
C GLY A 351 8.43 -4.69 22.21
N PHE A 352 9.47 -4.51 21.39
CA PHE A 352 9.87 -5.48 20.37
C PHE A 352 10.23 -6.84 20.97
N LEU A 353 11.07 -6.88 22.01
CA LEU A 353 11.46 -8.13 22.68
C LEU A 353 10.28 -8.80 23.38
N ALA A 354 9.38 -8.03 24.00
CA ALA A 354 8.15 -8.57 24.58
C ALA A 354 7.26 -9.20 23.48
N PHE A 355 7.09 -8.51 22.36
CA PHE A 355 6.33 -8.99 21.21
C PHE A 355 6.94 -10.27 20.62
N ILE A 356 8.24 -10.27 20.31
CA ILE A 356 8.98 -11.45 19.84
C ILE A 356 8.93 -12.60 20.85
N GLY A 357 8.98 -12.29 22.15
CA GLY A 357 8.85 -13.26 23.23
C GLY A 357 7.54 -14.07 23.17
N ILE A 358 6.43 -13.46 22.74
CA ILE A 358 5.16 -14.17 22.52
C ILE A 358 5.31 -15.22 21.41
N TRP A 359 5.92 -14.85 20.29
CA TRP A 359 6.15 -15.76 19.16
C TRP A 359 7.07 -16.92 19.52
N ILE A 360 8.21 -16.61 20.16
CA ILE A 360 9.19 -17.61 20.59
C ILE A 360 8.58 -18.56 21.63
N SER A 361 7.90 -18.03 22.65
CA SER A 361 7.29 -18.86 23.70
C SER A 361 6.20 -19.78 23.14
N PHE A 362 5.39 -19.29 22.20
CA PHE A 362 4.37 -20.10 21.53
C PHE A 362 4.97 -21.20 20.66
N ALA A 363 6.02 -20.89 19.88
CA ALA A 363 6.74 -21.88 19.10
C ALA A 363 7.45 -22.93 19.98
N ALA A 364 8.08 -22.49 21.08
CA ALA A 364 8.68 -23.39 22.06
C ALA A 364 7.64 -24.32 22.70
N ALA A 365 6.43 -23.81 22.99
CA ALA A 365 5.34 -24.63 23.52
C ALA A 365 4.87 -25.70 22.52
N PHE A 366 4.78 -25.37 21.23
CA PHE A 366 4.49 -26.34 20.17
C PHE A 366 5.60 -27.41 20.08
N VAL A 367 6.86 -27.00 19.97
CA VAL A 367 8.02 -27.91 19.87
C VAL A 367 8.09 -28.84 21.08
N LYS A 368 7.93 -28.28 22.28
CA LYS A 368 7.94 -29.04 23.54
C LYS A 368 6.85 -30.10 23.58
N ASN A 369 5.60 -29.74 23.26
CA ASN A 369 4.48 -30.67 23.40
C ASN A 369 4.40 -31.67 22.25
N CYS A 370 4.60 -31.23 21.01
CA CYS A 370 4.51 -32.11 19.84
C CYS A 370 5.82 -32.86 19.62
N LEU A 371 6.95 -32.17 19.44
CA LEU A 371 8.18 -32.81 18.99
C LEU A 371 8.95 -33.53 20.12
N ILE A 372 9.00 -32.93 21.31
CA ILE A 372 9.76 -33.49 22.45
C ILE A 372 8.91 -34.47 23.26
N LYS A 373 7.77 -34.03 23.80
CA LYS A 373 6.87 -34.87 24.61
C LYS A 373 6.06 -35.87 23.79
N LYS A 374 6.04 -35.73 22.46
CA LYS A 374 5.28 -36.61 21.54
C LYS A 374 3.82 -36.76 21.99
N ALA A 375 3.14 -35.62 22.11
CA ALA A 375 1.72 -35.56 22.48
C ALA A 375 0.88 -36.57 21.68
N PRO A 376 -0.19 -37.13 22.29
CA PRO A 376 -1.09 -38.04 21.58
C PRO A 376 -1.57 -37.44 20.25
N PRO A 377 -1.77 -38.24 19.18
CA PRO A 377 -2.06 -37.73 17.84
C PRO A 377 -3.20 -36.71 17.77
N ARG A 378 -4.25 -36.91 18.57
CA ARG A 378 -5.37 -35.97 18.66
C ARG A 378 -4.96 -34.61 19.22
N LEU A 379 -4.17 -34.58 20.29
CA LEU A 379 -3.67 -33.33 20.87
C LEU A 379 -2.64 -32.65 19.97
N TRP A 380 -1.76 -33.44 19.33
CA TRP A 380 -0.85 -32.94 18.32
C TRP A 380 -1.61 -32.21 17.21
N GLN A 381 -2.69 -32.81 16.71
CA GLN A 381 -3.46 -32.21 15.63
C GLN A 381 -4.16 -30.91 16.04
N TYR A 382 -4.63 -30.78 17.30
CA TYR A 382 -5.10 -29.48 17.83
C TYR A 382 -3.97 -28.44 17.82
N TRP A 383 -2.76 -28.81 18.25
CA TRP A 383 -1.59 -27.94 18.19
C TRP A 383 -1.28 -27.50 16.76
N THR A 384 -1.29 -28.40 15.78
CA THR A 384 -1.08 -28.07 14.36
C THR A 384 -2.15 -27.11 13.84
N ALA A 385 -3.42 -27.35 14.18
CA ALA A 385 -4.55 -26.56 13.70
C ALA A 385 -4.51 -25.10 14.15
N VAL A 386 -3.85 -24.82 15.27
CA VAL A 386 -3.67 -23.48 15.86
C VAL A 386 -2.32 -22.88 15.51
N PHE A 387 -1.24 -23.68 15.55
CA PHE A 387 0.12 -23.21 15.31
C PHE A 387 0.32 -22.68 13.89
N VAL A 388 -0.20 -23.39 12.88
CA VAL A 388 0.00 -23.01 11.48
C VAL A 388 -0.69 -21.67 11.14
N PRO A 389 -1.95 -21.40 11.56
CA PRO A 389 -2.53 -20.05 11.42
C PRO A 389 -1.73 -18.94 12.10
N VAL A 390 -1.19 -19.18 13.31
CA VAL A 390 -0.33 -18.19 13.99
C VAL A 390 0.94 -17.94 13.17
N ALA A 391 1.62 -19.01 12.74
CA ALA A 391 2.80 -18.90 11.87
C ALA A 391 2.49 -18.17 10.55
N ALA A 392 1.32 -18.42 9.95
CA ALA A 392 0.86 -17.74 8.75
C ALA A 392 0.66 -16.23 8.97
N LEU A 393 -0.03 -15.84 10.06
CA LEU A 393 -0.22 -14.45 10.43
C LEU A 393 1.11 -13.76 10.72
N GLY A 394 2.02 -14.41 11.45
CA GLY A 394 3.36 -13.90 11.72
C GLY A 394 4.17 -13.70 10.43
N ALA A 395 4.21 -14.72 9.57
CA ALA A 395 4.94 -14.67 8.30
C ALA A 395 4.37 -13.62 7.32
N HIS A 396 3.05 -13.43 7.25
CA HIS A 396 2.47 -12.37 6.42
C HIS A 396 2.74 -10.97 7.01
N SER A 397 2.90 -10.86 8.33
CA SER A 397 3.13 -9.57 9.00
C SER A 397 4.57 -9.05 8.89
N THR A 398 5.48 -9.82 8.27
CA THR A 398 6.82 -9.32 7.91
C THR A 398 6.81 -8.48 6.63
N ILE A 399 5.78 -8.64 5.81
CA ILE A 399 5.61 -7.95 4.52
C ILE A 399 4.30 -7.17 4.44
N ASP A 400 3.56 -7.10 5.55
CA ASP A 400 2.28 -6.39 5.65
C ASP A 400 2.02 -5.96 7.09
N TRP A 401 1.06 -5.04 7.29
CA TRP A 401 0.70 -4.45 8.58
C TRP A 401 -0.55 -5.10 9.19
N ASN A 402 -0.67 -6.43 9.08
CA ASN A 402 -1.91 -7.17 9.46
C ASN A 402 -2.47 -6.79 10.83
N PHE A 403 -1.63 -6.55 11.83
CA PHE A 403 -2.07 -6.31 13.20
C PHE A 403 -2.45 -4.86 13.51
N SER A 404 -2.25 -3.90 12.59
CA SER A 404 -2.92 -2.60 12.70
C SER A 404 -4.41 -2.73 12.31
N LEU A 405 -4.82 -3.82 11.63
CA LEU A 405 -6.22 -4.24 11.54
C LEU A 405 -6.62 -5.02 12.80
N MET A 406 -7.28 -4.34 13.73
CA MET A 406 -7.72 -4.91 15.02
C MET A 406 -8.42 -6.28 14.89
N ALA A 407 -9.25 -6.45 13.86
CA ALA A 407 -9.96 -7.71 13.59
C ALA A 407 -8.99 -8.89 13.41
N VAL A 408 -7.85 -8.68 12.75
CA VAL A 408 -6.82 -9.72 12.54
C VAL A 408 -6.03 -9.97 13.83
N GLY A 409 -5.75 -8.92 14.60
CA GLY A 409 -5.14 -9.03 15.94
C GLY A 409 -5.95 -9.91 16.89
N ILE A 410 -7.28 -9.79 16.88
CA ILE A 410 -8.18 -10.64 17.68
C ILE A 410 -7.98 -12.13 17.33
N TYR A 411 -7.89 -12.48 16.05
CA TYR A 411 -7.65 -13.87 15.64
C TYR A 411 -6.30 -14.40 16.16
N LEU A 412 -5.24 -13.59 16.11
CA LEU A 412 -3.94 -13.98 16.68
C LEU A 412 -4.09 -14.34 18.16
N PHE A 413 -4.65 -13.45 18.98
CA PHE A 413 -4.79 -13.69 20.42
C PHE A 413 -5.71 -14.86 20.75
N VAL A 414 -6.78 -15.06 19.97
CA VAL A 414 -7.63 -16.26 20.09
C VAL A 414 -6.83 -17.53 19.83
N PHE A 415 -6.00 -17.56 18.79
CA PHE A 415 -5.16 -18.74 18.51
C PHE A 415 -4.06 -18.94 19.56
N LEU A 416 -3.39 -17.87 20.00
CA LEU A 416 -2.41 -17.96 21.07
C LEU A 416 -3.02 -18.51 22.37
N GLY A 417 -4.20 -18.01 22.76
CA GLY A 417 -4.96 -18.50 23.91
C GLY A 417 -5.40 -19.95 23.75
N ALA A 418 -5.91 -20.32 22.57
CA ALA A 418 -6.29 -21.69 22.25
C ALA A 418 -5.09 -22.64 22.38
N GLY A 419 -3.94 -22.31 21.79
CA GLY A 419 -2.74 -23.14 21.88
C GLY A 419 -2.20 -23.20 23.32
N ARG A 420 -2.25 -22.09 24.06
CA ARG A 420 -1.86 -22.08 25.48
C ARG A 420 -2.72 -23.01 26.34
N SER A 421 -4.01 -23.17 26.01
CA SER A 421 -4.90 -24.11 26.70
C SER A 421 -4.54 -25.59 26.46
N LEU A 422 -3.84 -25.88 25.37
CA LEU A 422 -3.37 -27.22 24.99
C LEU A 422 -2.06 -27.61 25.68
N ASP A 423 -1.34 -26.65 26.28
CA ASP A 423 -0.08 -26.92 26.96
C ASP A 423 -0.35 -27.74 28.23
N GLN A 424 0.09 -29.00 28.21
CA GLN A 424 -0.07 -29.93 29.32
C GLN A 424 0.81 -29.57 30.54
N ASN A 425 1.57 -28.47 30.47
CA ASN A 425 2.38 -28.03 31.60
C ASN A 425 1.51 -27.58 32.77
N SER A 426 1.79 -28.27 33.86
CA SER A 426 1.37 -28.11 35.23
C SER A 426 1.85 -26.83 35.92
N TRP A 427 2.11 -25.72 35.23
CA TRP A 427 2.37 -24.45 35.93
C TRP A 427 1.16 -24.02 36.77
N PHE A 428 -0.04 -24.44 36.34
CA PHE A 428 -1.30 -24.34 37.10
C PHE A 428 -1.94 -25.71 37.39
N LYS A 429 -1.19 -26.81 37.44
CA LYS A 429 -1.76 -27.99 38.12
C LYS A 429 -1.90 -27.57 39.57
N LYS A 430 -3.14 -27.28 39.97
CA LYS A 430 -3.60 -27.45 41.35
C LYS A 430 -2.91 -28.71 41.86
N GLY A 431 -2.04 -28.56 42.87
CA GLY A 431 -1.83 -29.67 43.78
C GLY A 431 -3.21 -30.18 44.22
N ASN A 432 -3.33 -31.46 44.51
CA ASN A 432 -4.57 -32.15 44.89
C ASN A 432 -5.31 -31.56 46.12
N ASN A 433 -4.94 -30.37 46.59
CA ASN A 433 -5.88 -29.53 47.29
C ASN A 433 -6.76 -28.85 46.26
N GLU A 434 -8.01 -29.30 46.17
CA GLU A 434 -9.13 -28.38 45.99
C GLU A 434 -9.09 -27.34 47.12
N THR A 435 -8.12 -26.42 47.09
CA THR A 435 -8.36 -25.13 47.67
C THR A 435 -9.50 -24.58 46.83
N LYS A 436 -10.69 -24.59 47.43
CA LYS A 436 -11.73 -23.62 47.15
C LYS A 436 -11.01 -22.27 47.16
N SER A 437 -10.51 -21.83 46.02
CA SER A 437 -10.05 -20.46 45.83
C SER A 437 -11.24 -19.63 46.25
N LYS A 438 -11.12 -19.00 47.43
CA LYS A 438 -12.22 -18.35 48.13
C LYS A 438 -12.92 -17.46 47.12
N GLY A 439 -14.23 -17.66 46.88
CA GLY A 439 -15.00 -16.94 45.86
C GLY A 439 -14.84 -15.41 45.86
N HIS A 440 -14.35 -14.85 46.97
CA HIS A 440 -13.95 -13.46 47.13
C HIS A 440 -12.80 -12.98 46.22
N SER A 441 -11.78 -13.79 45.91
CA SER A 441 -10.65 -13.32 45.07
C SER A 441 -11.03 -13.25 43.58
N GLY A 442 -11.80 -14.23 43.08
CA GLY A 442 -12.35 -14.20 41.73
C GLY A 442 -13.38 -13.08 41.54
N LEU A 443 -14.23 -12.86 42.55
CA LEU A 443 -15.17 -11.74 42.57
C LEU A 443 -14.42 -10.39 42.58
N LEU A 444 -13.37 -10.24 43.39
CA LEU A 444 -12.56 -9.02 43.44
C LEU A 444 -11.88 -8.73 42.10
N ILE A 445 -11.28 -9.72 41.45
CA ILE A 445 -10.69 -9.58 40.11
C ILE A 445 -11.77 -9.19 39.09
N GLY A 446 -12.96 -9.81 39.17
CA GLY A 446 -14.10 -9.47 38.31
C GLY A 446 -14.60 -8.04 38.52
N ILE A 447 -14.67 -7.58 39.77
CA ILE A 447 -15.04 -6.19 40.12
C ILE A 447 -13.98 -5.22 39.59
N ILE A 448 -12.69 -5.48 39.83
CA ILE A 448 -11.60 -4.63 39.33
C ILE A 448 -11.63 -4.55 37.80
N ALA A 449 -11.76 -5.69 37.12
CA ALA A 449 -11.87 -5.75 35.67
C ALA A 449 -13.13 -5.01 35.15
N SER A 450 -14.25 -5.09 35.87
CA SER A 450 -15.48 -4.36 35.52
C SER A 450 -15.33 -2.86 35.72
N ILE A 451 -14.63 -2.42 36.78
CA ILE A 451 -14.33 -1.00 37.03
C ILE A 451 -13.40 -0.48 35.93
N ILE A 452 -12.32 -1.20 35.61
CA ILE A 452 -11.42 -0.83 34.51
C ILE A 452 -12.19 -0.79 33.18
N GLY A 453 -13.03 -1.80 32.91
CA GLY A 453 -13.87 -1.85 31.72
C GLY A 453 -14.85 -0.68 31.64
N LEU A 454 -15.49 -0.31 32.75
CA LEU A 454 -16.39 0.85 32.83
C LEU A 454 -15.62 2.16 32.64
N MET A 455 -14.44 2.31 33.25
CA MET A 455 -13.56 3.47 33.04
C MET A 455 -13.15 3.62 31.58
N LEU A 456 -12.72 2.53 30.93
CA LEU A 456 -12.38 2.52 29.50
C LEU A 456 -13.59 2.82 28.63
N PHE A 457 -14.78 2.32 28.99
CA PHE A 457 -16.02 2.62 28.29
C PHE A 457 -16.38 4.11 28.40
N ILE A 458 -16.39 4.67 29.61
CA ILE A 458 -16.66 6.10 29.84
C ILE A 458 -15.63 6.96 29.10
N PHE A 459 -14.34 6.59 29.17
CA PHE A 459 -13.27 7.26 28.43
C PHE A 459 -13.54 7.25 26.91
N THR A 460 -13.86 6.10 26.35
CA THR A 460 -14.19 5.97 24.91
C THR A 460 -15.41 6.80 24.51
N VAL A 461 -16.45 6.81 25.34
CA VAL A 461 -17.65 7.63 25.11
C VAL A 461 -17.30 9.12 25.14
N ASN A 462 -16.49 9.57 26.09
CA ASN A 462 -16.02 10.96 26.15
C ASN A 462 -15.25 11.35 24.90
N LEU A 463 -14.30 10.53 24.44
CA LEU A 463 -13.55 10.78 23.20
C LEU A 463 -14.49 10.91 21.99
N ALA A 464 -15.50 10.04 21.88
CA ALA A 464 -16.47 10.09 20.79
C ALA A 464 -17.32 11.37 20.81
N TYR A 465 -17.78 11.80 21.99
CA TYR A 465 -18.51 13.07 22.14
C TYR A 465 -17.60 14.30 21.96
N GLY A 466 -16.32 14.19 22.31
CA GLY A 466 -15.30 15.21 22.05
C GLY A 466 -15.15 15.43 20.55
N LEU A 467 -14.88 14.35 19.80
CA LEU A 467 -14.78 14.38 18.34
C LEU A 467 -16.04 14.93 17.67
N ARG A 468 -17.22 14.54 18.15
CA ARG A 468 -18.48 15.09 17.65
C ARG A 468 -18.57 16.59 17.88
N SER A 469 -18.13 17.07 19.04
CA SER A 469 -18.12 18.51 19.37
C SER A 469 -17.15 19.29 18.46
N THR A 470 -16.01 18.68 18.07
CA THR A 470 -15.08 19.27 17.08
C THR A 470 -15.75 19.46 15.71
N TRP A 471 -16.42 18.43 15.19
CA TRP A 471 -17.12 18.53 13.90
C TRP A 471 -18.29 19.52 13.92
N ASP A 472 -19.11 19.48 14.97
CA ASP A 472 -20.23 20.43 15.13
C ASP A 472 -19.70 21.88 15.27
N SER A 473 -18.51 22.08 15.85
CA SER A 473 -17.85 23.38 15.91
C SER A 473 -17.39 23.86 14.52
N GLN A 474 -16.75 23.00 13.73
CA GLN A 474 -16.31 23.32 12.36
C GLN A 474 -17.48 23.76 11.47
N GLU A 475 -18.61 23.05 11.53
CA GLU A 475 -19.84 23.43 10.80
C GLU A 475 -20.34 24.83 11.21
N LEU A 476 -20.27 25.17 12.50
CA LEU A 476 -20.65 26.50 12.99
C LEU A 476 -19.64 27.58 12.60
N MET A 477 -18.35 27.25 12.48
CA MET A 477 -17.32 28.17 11.97
C MET A 477 -17.61 28.55 10.52
N GLU A 478 -17.92 27.56 9.67
CA GLU A 478 -18.30 27.78 8.28
C GLU A 478 -19.59 28.61 8.14
N ALA A 479 -20.54 28.42 9.07
CA ALA A 479 -21.75 29.24 9.16
C ALA A 479 -21.52 30.64 9.77
N GLY A 480 -20.29 31.00 10.15
CA GLY A 480 -19.93 32.29 10.74
C GLY A 480 -20.34 32.47 12.21
N ASN A 481 -20.82 31.42 12.88
CA ASN A 481 -21.27 31.46 14.27
C ASN A 481 -20.12 31.19 15.25
N LEU A 482 -19.15 32.11 15.29
CA LEU A 482 -17.90 31.95 16.04
C LEU A 482 -18.14 31.68 17.53
N LYS A 483 -19.06 32.41 18.17
CA LYS A 483 -19.30 32.27 19.62
C LYS A 483 -19.75 30.86 20.01
N ARG A 484 -20.66 30.25 19.25
CA ARG A 484 -21.10 28.87 19.52
C ARG A 484 -20.01 27.86 19.14
N ALA A 485 -19.26 28.11 18.08
CA ALA A 485 -18.12 27.30 17.70
C ALA A 485 -17.07 27.24 18.83
N THR A 486 -16.72 28.39 19.44
CA THR A 486 -15.83 28.47 20.60
C THR A 486 -16.32 27.61 21.76
N THR A 487 -17.60 27.72 22.14
CA THR A 487 -18.18 26.91 23.24
C THR A 487 -18.10 25.41 22.97
N LEU A 488 -18.34 24.98 21.73
CA LEU A 488 -18.21 23.58 21.35
C LEU A 488 -16.76 23.11 21.33
N MET A 489 -15.82 23.97 20.95
CA MET A 489 -14.40 23.64 20.95
C MET A 489 -13.84 23.52 22.37
N GLU A 490 -14.22 24.42 23.28
CA GLU A 490 -13.92 24.26 24.71
C GLU A 490 -14.48 22.95 25.28
N ARG A 491 -15.70 22.56 24.85
CA ARG A 491 -16.27 21.27 25.21
C ARG A 491 -15.47 20.11 24.63
N ALA A 492 -15.02 20.21 23.39
CA ALA A 492 -14.17 19.22 22.74
C ALA A 492 -12.88 19.01 23.54
N ILE A 493 -12.19 20.08 23.92
CA ILE A 493 -10.97 20.03 24.75
C ILE A 493 -11.24 19.39 26.12
N ARG A 494 -12.36 19.70 26.77
CA ARG A 494 -12.71 19.07 28.06
C ARG A 494 -12.95 17.56 27.96
N LEU A 495 -13.47 17.09 26.83
CA LEU A 495 -13.81 15.68 26.60
C LEU A 495 -12.64 14.88 26.01
N ASP A 496 -11.80 15.53 25.21
CA ASP A 496 -10.60 14.98 24.57
C ASP A 496 -9.45 15.99 24.64
N PRO A 497 -8.76 16.07 25.80
CA PRO A 497 -7.66 17.00 26.02
C PRO A 497 -6.34 16.59 25.34
N LEU A 498 -6.30 15.44 24.65
CA LEU A 498 -5.09 14.92 24.01
C LEU A 498 -5.06 15.18 22.50
N ARG A 499 -6.15 15.69 21.92
CA ARG A 499 -6.24 15.98 20.49
C ARG A 499 -5.74 17.38 20.17
N ALA A 500 -4.55 17.48 19.56
CA ALA A 500 -3.92 18.75 19.16
C ALA A 500 -4.83 19.62 18.28
N GLU A 501 -5.59 19.00 17.37
CA GLU A 501 -6.55 19.68 16.47
C GLU A 501 -7.55 20.56 17.23
N ASN A 502 -8.01 20.14 18.42
CA ASN A 502 -8.98 20.91 19.20
C ASN A 502 -8.37 22.23 19.70
N TYR A 503 -7.10 22.18 20.14
CA TYR A 503 -6.37 23.37 20.57
C TYR A 503 -6.05 24.29 19.39
N HIS A 504 -5.63 23.72 18.26
CA HIS A 504 -5.40 24.48 17.02
C HIS A 504 -6.68 25.23 16.59
N ASN A 505 -7.81 24.54 16.47
CA ASN A 505 -9.06 25.15 16.02
C ASN A 505 -9.58 26.22 17.00
N LEU A 506 -9.41 26.02 18.31
CA LEU A 506 -9.75 27.06 19.29
C LEU A 506 -8.81 28.26 19.17
N GLY A 507 -7.52 28.03 18.93
CA GLY A 507 -6.54 29.09 18.73
C GLY A 507 -6.86 29.94 17.50
N VAL A 508 -7.28 29.31 16.40
CA VAL A 508 -7.76 30.01 15.19
C VAL A 508 -8.96 30.91 15.51
N LEU A 509 -9.91 30.43 16.32
CA LEU A 509 -11.08 31.21 16.74
C LEU A 509 -10.72 32.42 17.62
N GLU A 510 -9.78 32.24 18.54
CA GLU A 510 -9.29 33.33 19.40
C GLU A 510 -8.49 34.36 18.60
N GLU A 511 -7.68 33.94 17.63
CA GLU A 511 -6.97 34.86 16.74
C GLU A 511 -7.94 35.66 15.87
N GLU A 512 -8.98 35.01 15.30
CA GLU A 512 -10.03 35.71 14.56
C GLU A 512 -10.78 36.72 15.44
N ASN A 513 -11.01 36.38 16.71
CA ASN A 513 -11.60 37.31 17.67
C ASN A 513 -10.67 38.50 17.93
N PHE A 514 -9.36 38.27 18.09
CA PHE A 514 -8.37 39.33 18.19
C PHE A 514 -8.35 40.22 16.94
N ASN A 515 -8.31 39.64 15.74
CA ASN A 515 -8.31 40.41 14.49
C ASN A 515 -9.53 41.35 14.38
N ARG A 516 -10.70 40.89 14.86
CA ARG A 516 -11.95 41.69 14.85
C ARG A 516 -12.03 42.73 15.96
N THR A 517 -11.52 42.43 17.16
CA THR A 517 -11.79 43.22 18.38
C THR A 517 -10.56 43.94 18.91
N GLN A 518 -9.37 43.56 18.48
CA GLN A 518 -8.07 43.97 19.01
C GLN A 518 -7.93 43.70 20.52
N TYR A 519 -8.65 42.70 21.03
CA TYR A 519 -8.63 42.32 22.44
C TYR A 519 -7.42 41.43 22.77
N LEU A 520 -6.40 42.02 23.40
CA LEU A 520 -5.12 41.36 23.68
C LEU A 520 -5.21 39.98 24.35
N PRO A 521 -6.10 39.72 25.33
CA PRO A 521 -6.19 38.39 25.92
C PRO A 521 -6.62 37.30 24.93
N SER A 522 -7.29 37.62 23.83
CA SER A 522 -7.56 36.65 22.76
C SER A 522 -6.30 36.30 21.97
N LEU A 523 -5.37 37.25 21.77
CA LEU A 523 -4.08 36.96 21.17
C LEU A 523 -3.22 36.07 22.09
N GLU A 524 -3.18 36.37 23.39
CA GLU A 524 -2.49 35.54 24.39
C GLU A 524 -3.04 34.11 24.43
N ASN A 525 -4.37 33.97 24.37
CA ASN A 525 -5.02 32.66 24.29
C ASN A 525 -4.66 31.94 22.98
N ALA A 526 -4.69 32.62 21.83
CA ALA A 526 -4.34 32.03 20.55
C ALA A 526 -2.90 31.49 20.53
N LEU A 527 -1.95 32.26 21.04
CA LEU A 527 -0.54 31.86 21.21
C LEU A 527 -0.42 30.61 22.11
N SER A 528 -1.04 30.64 23.30
CA SER A 528 -1.00 29.52 24.24
C SER A 528 -1.63 28.24 23.66
N LEU A 529 -2.73 28.38 22.93
CA LEU A 529 -3.41 27.25 22.29
C LEU A 529 -2.62 26.68 21.11
N ALA A 530 -1.97 27.54 20.31
CA ALA A 530 -1.07 27.10 19.24
C ALA A 530 0.17 26.39 19.79
N GLU A 531 0.79 26.94 20.84
CA GLU A 531 1.87 26.27 21.57
C GLU A 531 1.41 24.91 22.07
N LYS A 532 0.21 24.83 22.66
CA LYS A 532 -0.31 23.56 23.18
C LYS A 532 -0.57 22.53 22.08
N ALA A 533 -1.10 22.95 20.93
CA ALA A 533 -1.28 22.08 19.77
C ALA A 533 0.07 21.54 19.27
N HIS A 534 1.07 22.41 19.16
CA HIS A 534 2.45 22.04 18.81
C HIS A 534 3.06 21.06 19.83
N GLN A 535 2.91 21.29 21.14
CA GLN A 535 3.42 20.40 22.18
C GLN A 535 2.78 19.01 22.15
N LEU A 536 1.51 18.90 21.75
CA LEU A 536 0.79 17.62 21.64
C LEU A 536 1.20 16.84 20.38
N GLU A 537 1.45 17.52 19.27
CA GLU A 537 1.91 16.92 18.01
C GLU A 537 3.15 17.66 17.46
N PRO A 538 4.34 17.46 18.07
CA PRO A 538 5.54 18.25 17.77
C PRO A 538 6.14 17.99 16.38
N TYR A 539 5.70 16.92 15.71
CA TYR A 539 6.15 16.53 14.38
C TYR A 539 5.13 16.87 13.27
N ASN A 540 4.04 17.54 13.62
CA ASN A 540 3.05 17.99 12.65
C ASN A 540 3.44 19.38 12.11
N PRO A 541 3.87 19.49 10.84
CA PRO A 541 4.38 20.75 10.29
C PRO A 541 3.32 21.85 10.29
N ALA A 542 2.02 21.52 10.18
CA ALA A 542 0.96 22.52 10.20
C ALA A 542 0.90 23.25 11.56
N TYR A 543 1.06 22.52 12.67
CA TYR A 543 1.03 23.13 14.01
C TYR A 543 2.34 23.83 14.35
N VAL A 544 3.47 23.27 13.92
CA VAL A 544 4.79 23.90 14.02
C VAL A 544 4.79 25.23 13.26
N SER A 545 4.33 25.23 12.01
CA SER A 545 4.25 26.44 11.19
C SER A 545 3.26 27.45 11.74
N ARG A 546 2.11 27.00 12.26
CA ARG A 546 1.12 27.91 12.87
C ARG A 546 1.71 28.60 14.10
N TYR A 547 2.36 27.86 14.99
CA TYR A 547 3.00 28.44 16.17
C TYR A 547 4.12 29.40 15.78
N GLY A 548 4.99 29.00 14.84
CA GLY A 548 6.05 29.86 14.30
C GLY A 548 5.52 31.15 13.66
N SER A 549 4.42 31.07 12.90
CA SER A 549 3.80 32.25 12.27
C SER A 549 3.25 33.24 13.31
N LEU A 550 2.67 32.73 14.41
CA LEU A 550 2.18 33.59 15.50
C LEU A 550 3.32 34.22 16.29
N LEU A 551 4.39 33.47 16.58
CA LEU A 551 5.59 34.03 17.20
C LEU A 551 6.19 35.13 16.32
N PHE A 552 6.32 34.87 15.02
CA PHE A 552 6.83 35.84 14.07
C PHE A 552 6.01 37.14 14.06
N GLY A 553 4.68 37.01 14.00
CA GLY A 553 3.79 38.17 13.89
C GLY A 553 3.66 39.00 15.17
N TYR A 554 3.83 38.39 16.35
CA TYR A 554 3.38 38.99 17.61
C TYR A 554 4.35 38.92 18.78
N VAL A 555 5.44 38.13 18.69
CA VAL A 555 6.35 37.88 19.82
C VAL A 555 7.80 38.14 19.43
N ASP A 556 8.38 37.28 18.60
CA ASP A 556 9.78 37.31 18.18
C ASP A 556 9.93 36.74 16.76
N ALA A 557 10.44 37.58 15.86
CA ALA A 557 10.60 37.23 14.44
C ALA A 557 11.64 36.14 14.20
N GLU A 558 12.74 36.14 14.95
CA GLU A 558 13.83 35.17 14.79
C GLU A 558 13.38 33.80 15.29
N GLU A 559 12.73 33.74 16.45
CA GLU A 559 12.14 32.51 16.99
C GLU A 559 11.06 31.96 16.05
N GLY A 560 10.17 32.82 15.54
CA GLY A 560 9.11 32.42 14.62
C GLY A 560 9.64 31.81 13.32
N LEU A 561 10.69 32.40 12.74
CA LEU A 561 11.36 31.87 11.54
C LEU A 561 12.03 30.51 11.82
N ALA A 562 12.65 30.32 12.98
CA ALA A 562 13.26 29.03 13.34
C ALA A 562 12.24 27.87 13.38
N TYR A 563 11.00 28.13 13.82
CA TYR A 563 9.93 27.13 13.75
C TYR A 563 9.47 26.86 12.30
N LEU A 564 9.46 27.86 11.42
CA LEU A 564 9.15 27.65 10.00
C LEU A 564 10.23 26.81 9.30
N ASP A 565 11.51 27.06 9.61
CA ASP A 565 12.61 26.24 9.12
C ASP A 565 12.48 24.79 9.64
N ARG A 566 12.08 24.62 10.91
CA ARG A 566 11.81 23.30 11.48
C ARG A 566 10.67 22.58 10.76
N ALA A 567 9.65 23.28 10.26
CA ALA A 567 8.57 22.67 9.50
C ALA A 567 9.07 22.06 8.17
N ILE A 568 10.07 22.69 7.54
CA ILE A 568 10.75 22.16 6.35
C ILE A 568 11.53 20.89 6.69
N GLU A 569 12.27 20.86 7.79
CA GLU A 569 12.98 19.65 8.24
C GLU A 569 12.03 18.47 8.52
N LEU A 570 10.82 18.76 9.00
CA LEU A 570 9.81 17.73 9.25
C LEU A 570 9.19 17.19 7.97
N ARG A 571 9.10 18.00 6.91
CA ARG A 571 8.51 17.65 5.61
C ARG A 571 9.26 18.27 4.42
N PRO A 572 10.47 17.78 4.13
CA PRO A 572 11.31 18.32 3.05
C PRO A 572 10.73 18.08 1.64
N PHE A 573 9.77 17.17 1.50
CA PHE A 573 9.11 16.88 0.23
C PHE A 573 7.72 17.56 0.09
N GLU A 574 7.42 18.56 0.92
CA GLU A 574 6.16 19.30 0.83
C GLU A 574 6.44 20.75 0.36
N GLU A 575 5.90 21.15 -0.79
CA GLU A 575 6.11 22.49 -1.36
C GLU A 575 5.64 23.61 -0.41
N SER A 576 4.51 23.39 0.26
CA SER A 576 3.81 24.40 1.07
C SER A 576 4.68 24.97 2.20
N VAL A 577 5.55 24.16 2.81
CA VAL A 577 6.40 24.58 3.93
C VAL A 577 7.53 25.52 3.46
N TYR A 578 8.07 25.32 2.27
CA TYR A 578 9.05 26.23 1.67
C TYR A 578 8.40 27.56 1.30
N VAL A 579 7.26 27.50 0.62
CA VAL A 579 6.51 28.71 0.22
C VAL A 579 6.15 29.54 1.45
N GLN A 580 5.68 28.91 2.53
CA GLN A 580 5.35 29.60 3.77
C GLN A 580 6.58 30.25 4.41
N ALA A 581 7.71 29.53 4.52
CA ALA A 581 8.94 30.08 5.11
C ALA A 581 9.48 31.28 4.30
N VAL A 582 9.54 31.16 2.97
CA VAL A 582 10.02 32.21 2.07
C VAL A 582 9.07 33.42 2.07
N TRP A 583 7.76 33.19 2.07
CA TRP A 583 6.77 34.27 2.17
C TRP A 583 6.93 35.08 3.46
N THR A 584 7.13 34.40 4.59
CA THR A 584 7.37 35.08 5.89
C THR A 584 8.67 35.88 5.87
N ARG A 585 9.75 35.34 5.30
CA ARG A 585 11.02 36.08 5.14
C ARG A 585 10.89 37.29 4.22
N LEU A 586 10.16 37.17 3.11
CA LEU A 586 9.85 38.29 2.23
C LEU A 586 9.10 39.40 2.99
N SER A 587 8.12 39.02 3.82
CA SER A 587 7.38 39.99 4.64
C SER A 587 8.30 40.72 5.63
N LEU A 588 9.32 40.03 6.17
CA LEU A 588 10.35 40.65 7.01
C LEU A 588 11.27 41.57 6.21
N ILE A 589 11.68 41.18 4.99
CA ILE A 589 12.47 42.03 4.08
C ILE A 589 11.70 43.33 3.78
N GLU A 590 10.42 43.24 3.45
CA GLU A 590 9.56 44.41 3.23
C GLU A 590 9.55 45.37 4.41
N TYR A 591 9.47 44.84 5.63
CA TYR A 591 9.55 45.64 6.85
C TYR A 591 10.93 46.28 7.03
N LEU A 592 12.02 45.50 6.90
CA LEU A 592 13.39 45.94 7.13
C LEU A 592 13.84 47.00 6.12
N VAL A 593 13.49 46.85 4.84
CA VAL A 593 13.81 47.84 3.80
C VAL A 593 13.14 49.19 4.13
N ASN A 594 11.88 49.17 4.61
CA ASN A 594 11.18 50.39 5.03
C ASN A 594 11.81 51.06 6.27
N ASP A 595 12.47 50.30 7.15
CA ASP A 595 13.12 50.78 8.38
C ASP A 595 14.64 51.07 8.20
N ASN A 596 15.16 51.05 6.96
CA ASN A 596 16.59 51.18 6.61
C ASN A 596 17.49 50.05 7.16
N GLY A 597 16.93 48.88 7.44
CA GLY A 597 17.62 47.67 7.90
C GLY A 597 18.22 46.80 6.78
N PHE A 598 18.85 47.41 5.77
CA PHE A 598 19.29 46.70 4.54
C PHE A 598 20.20 45.49 4.80
N SER A 599 21.14 45.58 5.74
CA SER A 599 22.06 44.46 6.05
C SER A 599 21.34 43.22 6.58
N GLU A 600 20.28 43.39 7.39
CA GLU A 600 19.50 42.25 7.87
C GLU A 600 18.56 41.74 6.76
N ALA A 601 18.05 42.62 5.90
CA ALA A 601 17.26 42.23 4.74
C ALA A 601 18.06 41.38 3.74
N GLU A 602 19.32 41.74 3.47
CA GLU A 602 20.26 40.92 2.68
C GLU A 602 20.52 39.55 3.33
N LYS A 603 20.63 39.49 4.66
CA LYS A 603 20.76 38.21 5.37
C LYS A 603 19.53 37.33 5.16
N GLN A 604 18.33 37.89 5.22
CA GLN A 604 17.10 37.14 4.94
C GLN A 604 17.01 36.68 3.49
N MET A 605 17.52 37.48 2.54
CA MET A 605 17.60 37.09 1.13
C MET A 605 18.52 35.88 0.92
N ASN A 606 19.70 35.87 1.55
CA ASN A 606 20.60 34.71 1.51
C ASN A 606 19.93 33.43 2.04
N GLU A 607 19.10 33.53 3.08
CA GLU A 607 18.31 32.39 3.56
C GLU A 607 17.24 31.95 2.56
N ILE A 608 16.58 32.89 1.87
CA ILE A 608 15.62 32.56 0.79
C ILE A 608 16.32 31.76 -0.33
N GLU A 609 17.52 32.16 -0.75
CA GLU A 609 18.29 31.44 -1.77
C GLU A 609 18.71 30.05 -1.31
N ASN A 610 19.14 29.92 -0.05
CA ASN A 610 19.46 28.62 0.56
C ASN A 610 18.23 27.69 0.56
N LEU A 611 17.07 28.20 0.97
CA LEU A 611 15.81 27.46 0.95
C LEU A 611 15.40 27.05 -0.47
N ALA A 612 15.60 27.91 -1.47
CA ALA A 612 15.36 27.56 -2.86
C ALA A 612 16.28 26.42 -3.34
N GLY A 613 17.57 26.45 -2.97
CA GLY A 613 18.50 25.36 -3.27
C GLY A 613 18.14 24.04 -2.57
N GLN A 614 17.65 24.10 -1.33
CA GLN A 614 17.14 22.92 -0.62
C GLN A 614 15.89 22.35 -1.30
N MET A 615 14.95 23.22 -1.70
CA MET A 615 13.74 22.83 -2.40
C MET A 615 14.07 22.18 -3.75
N GLU A 616 14.97 22.77 -4.53
CA GLU A 616 15.46 22.20 -5.79
C GLU A 616 16.06 20.80 -5.59
N THR A 617 16.84 20.62 -4.52
CA THR A 617 17.45 19.33 -4.17
C THR A 617 16.41 18.28 -3.76
N ALA A 618 15.38 18.68 -3.02
CA ALA A 618 14.36 17.78 -2.49
C ALA A 618 13.24 17.44 -3.49
N LEU A 619 12.77 18.45 -4.24
CA LEU A 619 11.60 18.36 -5.13
C LEU A 619 11.98 18.31 -6.62
N GLY A 620 13.20 18.67 -6.98
CA GLY A 620 13.67 18.74 -8.35
C GLY A 620 13.33 20.04 -9.08
N ASP A 621 12.63 20.97 -8.42
CA ASP A 621 12.47 22.35 -8.85
C ASP A 621 12.19 23.30 -7.65
N SER A 622 12.42 24.59 -7.87
CA SER A 622 12.18 25.69 -6.93
C SER A 622 11.28 26.79 -7.51
N LYS A 623 10.62 26.50 -8.65
CA LYS A 623 9.77 27.45 -9.39
C LYS A 623 8.66 28.10 -8.55
N PRO A 624 7.98 27.39 -7.63
CA PRO A 624 6.97 28.00 -6.76
C PRO A 624 7.49 29.19 -5.94
N LEU A 625 8.81 29.32 -5.76
CA LEU A 625 9.43 30.42 -5.02
C LEU A 625 9.80 31.62 -5.90
N TYR A 626 9.77 31.51 -7.23
CA TYR A 626 10.36 32.50 -8.14
C TYR A 626 9.76 33.89 -8.00
N PHE A 627 8.44 33.99 -7.81
CA PHE A 627 7.80 35.29 -7.57
C PHE A 627 8.32 35.93 -6.29
N LEU A 628 8.45 35.14 -5.21
CA LEU A 628 8.87 35.63 -3.91
C LEU A 628 10.34 36.07 -3.93
N ILE A 629 11.20 35.28 -4.58
CA ILE A 629 12.60 35.60 -4.83
C ILE A 629 12.73 36.88 -5.65
N GLY A 630 12.03 36.96 -6.79
CA GLY A 630 12.06 38.14 -7.66
C GLY A 630 11.58 39.41 -6.95
N ARG A 631 10.53 39.31 -6.14
CA ARG A 631 10.04 40.43 -5.33
C ARG A 631 11.03 40.86 -4.25
N ALA A 632 11.69 39.92 -3.57
CA ALA A 632 12.72 40.21 -2.57
C ALA A 632 13.93 40.95 -3.19
N LEU A 633 14.44 40.46 -4.32
CA LEU A 633 15.55 41.08 -5.06
C LEU A 633 15.20 42.49 -5.53
N TYR A 634 13.98 42.70 -6.04
CA TYR A 634 13.52 44.03 -6.42
C TYR A 634 13.51 45.00 -5.23
N LEU A 635 13.03 44.56 -4.05
CA LEU A 635 13.01 45.38 -2.83
C LEU A 635 14.42 45.73 -2.32
N LEU A 636 15.40 44.87 -2.58
CA LEU A 636 16.80 45.09 -2.22
C LEU A 636 17.56 45.96 -3.24
N GLY A 637 16.92 46.38 -4.33
CA GLY A 637 17.52 47.22 -5.36
C GLY A 637 18.30 46.45 -6.43
N GLU A 638 17.99 45.17 -6.64
CA GLU A 638 18.59 44.30 -7.65
C GLU A 638 17.58 43.91 -8.76
N PRO A 639 17.07 44.88 -9.55
CA PRO A 639 16.04 44.61 -10.55
C PRO A 639 16.50 43.64 -11.66
N ASP A 640 17.78 43.69 -12.06
CA ASP A 640 18.32 42.80 -13.11
C ASP A 640 18.29 41.31 -12.70
N GLU A 641 18.57 41.02 -11.43
CA GLU A 641 18.46 39.66 -10.88
C GLU A 641 17.00 39.27 -10.70
N ALA A 642 16.15 40.18 -10.24
CA ALA A 642 14.70 39.95 -10.12
C ALA A 642 14.06 39.52 -11.45
N LEU A 643 14.44 40.15 -12.57
CA LEU A 643 13.94 39.83 -13.91
C LEU A 643 14.19 38.37 -14.32
N LYS A 644 15.31 37.76 -13.89
CA LYS A 644 15.63 36.36 -14.22
C LYS A 644 14.60 35.38 -13.68
N TYR A 645 14.08 35.65 -12.48
CA TYR A 645 13.05 34.81 -11.86
C TYR A 645 11.65 35.15 -12.37
N LEU A 646 11.31 36.43 -12.49
CA LEU A 646 9.97 36.88 -12.86
C LEU A 646 9.59 36.49 -14.31
N HIS A 647 10.54 36.47 -15.24
CA HIS A 647 10.29 36.08 -16.64
C HIS A 647 10.02 34.58 -16.83
N GLU A 648 10.45 33.74 -15.89
CA GLU A 648 10.23 32.29 -15.96
C GLU A 648 8.79 31.90 -15.56
N ILE A 649 8.02 32.82 -14.96
CA ILE A 649 6.64 32.58 -14.51
C ILE A 649 5.66 32.70 -15.68
N LYS A 650 4.93 31.62 -15.96
CA LYS A 650 4.07 31.48 -17.15
C LYS A 650 2.58 31.64 -16.84
N PRO A 651 1.75 31.98 -17.85
CA PRO A 651 0.30 32.06 -17.68
C PRO A 651 -0.28 30.76 -17.11
N GLY A 652 -1.05 30.88 -16.02
CA GLY A 652 -1.66 29.74 -15.32
C GLY A 652 -0.85 29.23 -14.12
N GLU A 653 0.35 29.74 -13.89
CA GLU A 653 1.15 29.46 -12.69
C GLU A 653 0.78 30.40 -11.52
N THR A 654 1.05 29.98 -10.29
CA THR A 654 0.83 30.78 -9.07
C THR A 654 1.62 32.09 -9.15
N PHE A 655 1.02 33.20 -8.69
CA PHE A 655 1.58 34.55 -8.74
C PHE A 655 1.83 35.16 -10.13
N TYR A 656 1.33 34.57 -11.21
CA TYR A 656 1.52 35.12 -12.57
C TYR A 656 1.03 36.57 -12.72
N SER A 657 -0.13 36.90 -12.15
CA SER A 657 -0.70 38.25 -12.28
C SER A 657 0.14 39.28 -11.52
N GLU A 658 0.58 38.92 -10.34
CA GLU A 658 1.43 39.72 -9.47
C GLU A 658 2.83 39.91 -10.08
N ALA A 659 3.40 38.85 -10.67
CA ALA A 659 4.66 38.92 -11.40
C ALA A 659 4.57 39.89 -12.59
N ARG A 660 3.46 39.86 -13.34
CA ARG A 660 3.25 40.76 -14.48
C ARG A 660 3.21 42.23 -14.05
N LEU A 661 2.48 42.53 -12.97
CA LEU A 661 2.42 43.88 -12.41
C LEU A 661 3.80 44.38 -11.95
N LEU A 662 4.61 43.49 -11.36
CA LEU A 662 5.95 43.84 -10.93
C LEU A 662 6.91 44.08 -12.11
N LEU A 663 6.82 43.24 -13.16
CA LEU A 663 7.57 43.43 -14.41
C LEU A 663 7.26 44.77 -15.07
N ASP A 664 5.96 45.09 -15.23
CA ASP A 664 5.54 46.35 -15.85
C ASP A 664 6.06 47.57 -15.04
N ARG A 665 6.14 47.45 -13.71
CA ARG A 665 6.69 48.49 -12.83
C ARG A 665 8.21 48.66 -12.97
N ILE A 666 8.96 47.57 -13.09
CA ILE A 666 10.42 47.61 -13.31
C ILE A 666 10.71 48.31 -14.65
N ASP A 667 9.96 47.97 -15.70
CA ASP A 667 10.09 48.59 -17.03
C ASP A 667 9.78 50.11 -16.99
N GLU A 668 8.77 50.54 -16.23
CA GLU A 668 8.45 51.96 -16.06
C GLU A 668 9.58 52.73 -15.35
N GLU A 669 10.14 52.18 -14.27
CA GLU A 669 11.23 52.81 -13.51
C GLU A 669 12.52 52.91 -14.33
N GLU A 670 12.84 51.90 -15.13
CA GLU A 670 14.01 51.91 -16.02
C GLU A 670 13.86 52.96 -17.14
N ASN A 671 12.66 53.07 -17.73
CA ASN A 671 12.36 54.11 -18.72
C ASN A 671 12.47 55.53 -18.15
N ILE A 672 12.02 55.75 -16.92
CA ILE A 672 12.14 57.05 -16.23
C ILE A 672 13.61 57.38 -15.94
N ASN A 673 14.41 56.41 -15.48
CA ASN A 673 15.83 56.62 -15.21
C ASN A 673 16.63 56.89 -16.49
N ASN A 674 16.32 56.20 -17.59
CA ASN A 674 16.90 56.45 -18.91
C ASN A 674 16.49 57.81 -19.51
N GLN A 675 15.35 58.37 -19.12
CA GLN A 675 14.96 59.74 -19.48
C GLN A 675 15.63 60.82 -18.61
N LYS A 676 16.02 60.51 -17.37
CA LYS A 676 16.75 61.44 -16.48
C LYS A 676 18.25 61.47 -16.73
N SER A 677 18.82 60.42 -17.31
CA SER A 677 20.25 60.31 -17.64
C SER A 677 20.62 60.89 -19.02
N ARG A 678 19.62 61.12 -19.87
CA ARG A 678 19.72 61.86 -21.15
C ARG A 678 19.44 63.35 -20.93
#